data_AF-A0A7W7C594-F1
#
_entry.id   AF-A0A7W7C594-F1
#
_cell.length_a   1.000
_cell.length_b   1.000
_cell.length_c   1.000
_cell.angle_alpha   90.00
_cell.angle_beta   90.00
_cell.angle_gamma   90.00
#
_symmetry.space_group_name_H-M   'P 1'
#
loop_
_entity.id
_entity.type
_entity.pdbx_description
1 polymer ?
#
loop_
_entity_poly.entity_id
_entity_poly.type
_entity_poly.pdbx_seq_one_letter_code
_entity_poly.pdbx_strand_id
1 'polypeptide(L)'
;MRRALGLFGAACLLVLGAMPAQAAQQPGEQALLAAHAEALPPQLKQALRRDLGLDPVTYLANGRAARQAAAAADRLRAELGSAFGGAWFESGNRRLRVAVTDEAAADRVRIAGAGAQVRPVNAEALDQAVDAVARWSAALPPAERAAVYGITPDVRAGNLRLLLADSATGRRLANSLPRPGVSLRVEHTDLPPQPPAVRAQGCGYGLNALDRLGRAVSLGPAHCAPLGSVDRFTLASLDGDGPGDDLASIRIADQHATPLPEVAGPGGAQRVESIAAAIPGAQVCAAGRAGYSCGTVFAPRSVWRLGESGAMALRGFEVHGLCVDGGGALLAGGAALGWTSAAHLGSPAGRCRPAPGPGGLTTLALGESLTTDVLPSFGGELRLLTTEGDADADGVRDVDELAPDRTRPRDANQDKLVAYLDPDEPRLRAPTLLGPLDGSRGTEALPEVHGTARPGARVSVRLDAKPPVQITADSEGRWKLTLPEKLCLGGHQVALRQSVDGQESPETVGNFTVMPPPPVITAPGQGDRGDLPRPQIAGTGKPKALVTVSVDGVPAGSTTVGADGQWRLRPGADLKPGARSITARQTVTRVDSAEASVRYLVGGVSAPSQDVLETGANPGLAAELKGGGHPVAVAVTLGGGLLVLGLALGLRRLRRRADAD
;
A
#
# COMPACT_ATOMS: atom_id res chain seq x y z
N MET A 1 31.93 -54.03 11.69
CA MET A 1 31.45 -53.18 12.80
C MET A 1 32.30 -51.91 12.87
N ARG A 2 31.73 -50.77 13.30
CA ARG A 2 32.33 -49.41 13.39
C ARG A 2 32.57 -48.78 12.00
N ARG A 3 32.01 -47.61 11.63
CA ARG A 3 32.09 -46.23 12.18
C ARG A 3 33.53 -45.69 12.22
N ALA A 4 33.84 -44.43 11.88
CA ALA A 4 33.17 -43.34 11.13
C ALA A 4 34.17 -42.16 11.08
N LEU A 5 34.19 -41.33 10.02
CA LEU A 5 34.35 -39.85 10.05
C LEU A 5 34.58 -39.34 8.61
N GLY A 6 33.77 -38.38 8.17
CA GLY A 6 34.04 -37.56 7.00
C GLY A 6 33.84 -36.10 7.37
N LEU A 7 34.93 -35.33 7.49
CA LEU A 7 34.86 -33.88 7.51
C LEU A 7 34.96 -33.37 6.07
N PHE A 8 33.92 -32.67 5.61
CA PHE A 8 34.06 -31.69 4.54
C PHE A 8 33.84 -30.30 5.15
N GLY A 9 34.93 -29.57 5.36
CA GLY A 9 34.90 -28.18 5.77
C GLY A 9 34.72 -27.27 4.55
N ALA A 10 33.71 -26.39 4.59
CA ALA A 10 33.52 -25.38 3.56
C ALA A 10 34.59 -24.29 3.67
N ALA A 11 35.36 -24.07 2.60
CA ALA A 11 36.34 -23.00 2.53
C ALA A 11 35.72 -21.73 1.91
N CYS A 12 35.41 -20.74 2.75
CA CYS A 12 35.15 -19.38 2.27
C CYS A 12 36.48 -18.70 1.89
N LEU A 13 36.75 -18.59 0.59
CA LEU A 13 37.85 -17.80 0.05
C LEU A 13 37.59 -16.29 0.25
N LEU A 14 38.59 -15.60 0.80
CA LEU A 14 38.63 -14.14 0.91
C LEU A 14 38.83 -13.52 -0.47
N VAL A 15 37.90 -12.66 -0.89
CA VAL A 15 38.07 -11.78 -2.06
C VAL A 15 38.51 -10.40 -1.58
N LEU A 16 39.69 -9.97 -2.03
CA LEU A 16 40.24 -8.64 -1.78
C LEU A 16 39.48 -7.56 -2.56
N GLY A 17 39.55 -6.32 -2.06
CA GLY A 17 38.63 -5.23 -2.39
C GLY A 17 38.33 -5.00 -3.87
N ALA A 18 37.05 -5.08 -4.22
CA ALA A 18 36.47 -4.37 -5.35
C ALA A 18 35.86 -3.06 -4.86
N MET A 19 35.98 -1.99 -5.67
CA MET A 19 35.22 -0.75 -5.50
C MET A 19 33.71 -1.04 -5.43
N PRO A 20 32.89 -0.19 -4.77
CA PRO A 20 31.45 -0.39 -4.77
C PRO A 20 30.93 -0.23 -6.20
N ALA A 21 30.61 -1.35 -6.85
CA ALA A 21 29.80 -1.31 -8.05
C ALA A 21 28.44 -0.72 -7.65
N GLN A 22 28.12 0.47 -8.16
CA GLN A 22 26.73 0.90 -8.23
C GLN A 22 25.92 -0.25 -8.81
N ALA A 23 24.81 -0.61 -8.17
CA ALA A 23 23.88 -1.59 -8.69
C ALA A 23 23.25 -1.04 -9.97
N ALA A 24 23.86 -1.36 -11.11
CA ALA A 24 23.26 -1.14 -12.41
C ALA A 24 22.03 -2.04 -12.51
N GLN A 25 20.84 -1.44 -12.37
CA GLN A 25 19.58 -2.09 -12.75
C GLN A 25 19.73 -2.59 -14.19
N GLN A 26 19.35 -3.86 -14.43
CA GLN A 26 19.60 -4.47 -15.73
C GLN A 26 18.83 -3.74 -16.83
N PRO A 27 19.48 -3.40 -17.96
CA PRO A 27 18.91 -2.48 -18.96
C PRO A 27 17.69 -3.03 -19.71
N GLY A 28 17.32 -4.32 -19.57
CA GLY A 28 16.21 -4.93 -20.30
C GLY A 28 14.82 -4.43 -19.89
N GLU A 29 14.37 -4.72 -18.67
CA GLU A 29 13.02 -4.33 -18.20
C GLU A 29 12.88 -2.80 -18.13
N GLN A 30 13.94 -2.10 -17.73
CA GLN A 30 13.91 -0.64 -17.63
C GLN A 30 13.86 0.03 -19.02
N ALA A 31 14.46 -0.55 -20.06
CA ALA A 31 14.26 -0.10 -21.44
C ALA A 31 12.87 -0.44 -21.99
N LEU A 32 12.32 -1.62 -21.64
CA LEU A 32 10.94 -1.98 -22.01
C LEU A 32 9.94 -0.99 -21.42
N LEU A 33 10.04 -0.69 -20.12
CA LEU A 33 9.20 0.31 -19.45
C LEU A 33 9.43 1.72 -20.00
N ALA A 34 10.66 2.08 -20.40
CA ALA A 34 10.94 3.35 -21.08
C ALA A 34 10.27 3.45 -22.46
N ALA A 35 10.24 2.36 -23.25
CA ALA A 35 9.55 2.33 -24.53
C ALA A 35 8.03 2.47 -24.37
N HIS A 36 7.42 1.76 -23.40
CA HIS A 36 5.99 1.92 -23.07
C HIS A 36 5.68 3.31 -22.52
N ALA A 37 6.58 3.87 -21.69
CA ALA A 37 6.48 5.23 -21.17
C ALA A 37 6.48 6.29 -22.27
N GLU A 38 7.27 6.11 -23.35
CA GLU A 38 7.22 7.02 -24.48
C GLU A 38 5.93 6.88 -25.31
N ALA A 39 5.39 5.66 -25.44
CA ALA A 39 4.13 5.41 -26.13
C ALA A 39 2.88 5.97 -25.40
N LEU A 40 2.96 6.32 -24.11
CA LEU A 40 1.82 6.91 -23.39
C LEU A 40 1.34 8.24 -24.03
N PRO A 41 0.01 8.49 -24.11
CA PRO A 41 -0.55 9.74 -24.61
C PRO A 41 0.09 10.98 -23.95
N PRO A 42 0.49 12.03 -24.70
CA PRO A 42 1.15 13.21 -24.14
C PRO A 42 0.38 13.89 -23.00
N GLN A 43 -0.95 13.84 -23.05
CA GLN A 43 -1.84 14.45 -22.05
C GLN A 43 -1.97 13.58 -20.79
N LEU A 44 -1.82 12.25 -20.90
CA LEU A 44 -1.60 11.37 -19.74
C LEU A 44 -0.23 11.66 -19.10
N LYS A 45 0.84 11.77 -19.91
CA LYS A 45 2.18 12.16 -19.42
C LYS A 45 2.17 13.51 -18.69
N GLN A 46 1.30 14.45 -19.09
CA GLN A 46 1.08 15.72 -18.38
C GLN A 46 0.30 15.53 -17.06
N ALA A 47 -0.79 14.76 -17.07
CA ALA A 47 -1.60 14.49 -15.88
C ALA A 47 -0.81 13.77 -14.76
N LEU A 48 0.06 12.81 -15.12
CA LEU A 48 0.94 12.13 -14.16
C LEU A 48 1.83 13.10 -13.38
N ARG A 49 2.41 14.09 -14.07
CA ARG A 49 3.25 15.13 -13.45
C ARG A 49 2.42 16.13 -12.64
N ARG A 50 1.21 16.47 -13.12
CA ARG A 50 0.31 17.47 -12.52
C ARG A 50 -0.35 16.97 -11.23
N ASP A 51 -0.88 15.74 -11.26
CA ASP A 51 -1.78 15.22 -10.22
C ASP A 51 -1.06 14.29 -9.23
N LEU A 52 -0.08 13.51 -9.71
CA LEU A 52 0.65 12.53 -8.87
C LEU A 52 2.11 12.93 -8.60
N GLY A 53 2.66 13.89 -9.35
CA GLY A 53 4.08 14.26 -9.27
C GLY A 53 5.03 13.19 -9.81
N LEU A 54 4.57 12.33 -10.74
CA LEU A 54 5.30 11.17 -11.23
C LEU A 54 5.77 11.32 -12.69
N ASP A 55 6.85 10.62 -13.01
CA ASP A 55 7.22 10.34 -14.39
C ASP A 55 6.48 9.09 -14.94
N PRO A 56 6.34 8.98 -16.27
CA PRO A 56 5.74 7.83 -16.95
C PRO A 56 6.29 6.43 -16.60
N VAL A 57 7.61 6.29 -16.40
CA VAL A 57 8.23 4.98 -16.12
C VAL A 57 7.87 4.53 -14.71
N THR A 58 7.95 5.44 -13.75
CA THR A 58 7.53 5.18 -12.36
C THR A 58 6.03 4.84 -12.27
N TYR A 59 5.17 5.52 -13.03
CA TYR A 59 3.74 5.21 -13.08
C TYR A 59 3.48 3.77 -13.59
N LEU A 60 4.09 3.36 -14.71
CA LEU A 60 3.95 2.00 -15.25
C LEU A 60 4.50 0.94 -14.29
N ALA A 61 5.69 1.18 -13.71
CA ALA A 61 6.30 0.28 -12.73
C ALA A 61 5.45 0.12 -11.46
N ASN A 62 4.82 1.21 -10.99
CA ASN A 62 3.91 1.17 -9.85
C ASN A 62 2.60 0.47 -10.18
N GLY A 63 2.05 0.64 -11.39
CA GLY A 63 0.86 -0.08 -11.86
C GLY A 63 1.07 -1.60 -11.90
N ARG A 64 2.17 -2.06 -12.51
CA ARG A 64 2.57 -3.47 -12.54
C ARG A 64 2.72 -4.07 -11.13
N ALA A 65 3.40 -3.34 -10.23
CA ALA A 65 3.58 -3.78 -8.84
C ALA A 65 2.25 -3.75 -8.03
N ALA A 66 1.36 -2.79 -8.28
CA ALA A 66 0.03 -2.74 -7.65
C ALA A 66 -0.85 -3.93 -8.10
N ARG A 67 -0.83 -4.29 -9.39
CA ARG A 67 -1.49 -5.49 -9.95
C ARG A 67 -1.02 -6.77 -9.25
N GLN A 68 0.29 -6.94 -9.10
CA GLN A 68 0.88 -8.08 -8.38
C GLN A 68 0.51 -8.06 -6.88
N ALA A 69 0.50 -6.88 -6.25
CA ALA A 69 0.13 -6.71 -4.86
C ALA A 69 -1.36 -7.05 -4.60
N ALA A 70 -2.27 -6.72 -5.52
CA ALA A 70 -3.67 -7.11 -5.46
C ALA A 70 -3.83 -8.65 -5.51
N ALA A 71 -3.26 -9.31 -6.53
CA ALA A 71 -3.32 -10.76 -6.66
C ALA A 71 -2.62 -11.53 -5.51
N ALA A 72 -1.63 -10.91 -4.85
CA ALA A 72 -1.03 -11.45 -3.63
C ALA A 72 -1.91 -11.21 -2.39
N ALA A 73 -2.63 -10.08 -2.32
CA ALA A 73 -3.59 -9.80 -1.26
C ALA A 73 -4.77 -10.77 -1.28
N ASP A 74 -5.30 -11.13 -2.46
CA ASP A 74 -6.41 -12.08 -2.59
C ASP A 74 -6.00 -13.50 -2.17
N ARG A 75 -4.80 -13.95 -2.56
CA ARG A 75 -4.23 -15.21 -2.06
C ARG A 75 -4.06 -15.20 -0.54
N LEU A 76 -3.49 -14.14 0.03
CA LEU A 76 -3.34 -14.00 1.48
C LEU A 76 -4.70 -13.91 2.21
N ARG A 77 -5.74 -13.33 1.59
CA ARG A 77 -7.10 -13.33 2.13
C ARG A 77 -7.67 -14.74 2.21
N ALA A 78 -7.52 -15.54 1.16
CA ALA A 78 -7.94 -16.94 1.15
C ALA A 78 -7.15 -17.80 2.16
N GLU A 79 -5.83 -17.60 2.23
CA GLU A 79 -4.91 -18.35 3.08
C GLU A 79 -5.02 -18.08 4.59
N LEU A 80 -5.38 -16.85 4.96
CA LEU A 80 -5.44 -16.40 6.37
C LEU A 80 -6.88 -16.36 6.91
N GLY A 81 -7.89 -16.39 6.04
CA GLY A 81 -9.30 -16.42 6.42
C GLY A 81 -9.68 -15.27 7.35
N SER A 82 -10.28 -15.60 8.50
CA SER A 82 -10.70 -14.61 9.51
C SER A 82 -9.55 -13.81 10.13
N ALA A 83 -8.29 -14.24 9.97
CA ALA A 83 -7.12 -13.50 10.43
C ALA A 83 -6.67 -12.39 9.46
N PHE A 84 -7.18 -12.37 8.22
CA PHE A 84 -6.88 -11.32 7.26
C PHE A 84 -7.57 -10.00 7.64
N GLY A 85 -6.78 -8.94 7.83
CA GLY A 85 -7.24 -7.60 8.21
C GLY A 85 -7.50 -6.64 7.06
N GLY A 86 -7.16 -7.01 5.83
CA GLY A 86 -7.19 -6.12 4.66
C GLY A 86 -5.80 -5.71 4.20
N ALA A 87 -5.68 -5.24 2.96
CA ALA A 87 -4.41 -5.00 2.30
C ALA A 87 -4.33 -3.62 1.64
N TRP A 88 -3.11 -3.12 1.46
CA TRP A 88 -2.82 -1.90 0.71
C TRP A 88 -1.43 -1.94 0.07
N PHE A 89 -1.27 -1.17 -0.99
CA PHE A 89 -0.02 -0.94 -1.69
C PHE A 89 0.67 0.33 -1.17
N GLU A 90 2.00 0.27 -1.01
CA GLU A 90 2.86 1.42 -0.71
C GLU A 90 3.67 1.77 -1.96
N SER A 91 3.12 2.65 -2.81
CA SER A 91 3.72 2.98 -4.11
C SER A 91 5.15 3.53 -4.03
N GLY A 92 5.48 4.29 -2.98
CA GLY A 92 6.83 4.85 -2.79
C GLY A 92 7.95 3.82 -2.56
N ASN A 93 7.60 2.59 -2.18
CA ASN A 93 8.56 1.48 -2.02
C ASN A 93 8.15 0.20 -2.80
N ARG A 94 7.04 0.28 -3.56
CA ARG A 94 6.37 -0.81 -4.30
C ARG A 94 6.05 -2.06 -3.46
N ARG A 95 5.77 -1.91 -2.16
CA ARG A 95 5.45 -3.06 -1.27
C ARG A 95 3.97 -3.24 -1.02
N LEU A 96 3.54 -4.51 -0.99
CA LEU A 96 2.29 -4.93 -0.38
C LEU A 96 2.40 -4.84 1.16
N ARG A 97 1.38 -4.29 1.80
CA ARG A 97 1.16 -4.32 3.24
C ARG A 97 -0.17 -5.02 3.52
N VAL A 98 -0.19 -5.83 4.57
CA VAL A 98 -1.38 -6.59 4.98
C VAL A 98 -1.57 -6.43 6.49
N ALA A 99 -2.76 -5.96 6.88
CA ALA A 99 -3.19 -6.02 8.26
C ALA A 99 -3.63 -7.44 8.61
N VAL A 100 -3.43 -7.85 9.87
CA VAL A 100 -3.80 -9.18 10.38
C VAL A 100 -4.23 -9.10 11.85
N THR A 101 -4.93 -10.10 12.37
CA THR A 101 -5.40 -10.14 13.76
C THR A 101 -4.35 -10.53 14.80
N ASP A 102 -3.33 -11.28 14.38
CA ASP A 102 -2.38 -11.95 15.27
C ASP A 102 -0.99 -12.09 14.62
N GLU A 103 -0.01 -12.45 15.44
CA GLU A 103 1.40 -12.53 15.02
C GLU A 103 1.70 -13.76 14.13
N ALA A 104 0.91 -14.84 14.23
CA ALA A 104 1.13 -16.03 13.40
C ALA A 104 0.70 -15.78 11.94
N ALA A 105 -0.41 -15.07 11.75
CA ALA A 105 -0.80 -14.51 10.46
C ALA A 105 0.21 -13.45 9.98
N ALA A 106 0.79 -12.65 10.89
CA ALA A 106 1.82 -11.67 10.54
C ALA A 106 3.09 -12.33 9.99
N ASP A 107 3.52 -13.45 10.57
CA ASP A 107 4.66 -14.22 10.08
C ASP A 107 4.37 -14.85 8.71
N ARG A 108 3.18 -15.42 8.47
CA ARG A 108 2.75 -15.88 7.13
C ARG A 108 2.86 -14.76 6.08
N VAL A 109 2.39 -13.55 6.40
CA VAL A 109 2.51 -12.37 5.52
C VAL A 109 3.97 -11.98 5.26
N ARG A 110 4.85 -12.07 6.26
CA ARG A 110 6.29 -11.76 6.13
C ARG A 110 7.05 -12.81 5.32
N ILE A 111 6.70 -14.10 5.48
CA ILE A 111 7.22 -15.22 4.67
C ILE A 111 6.80 -15.03 3.21
N ALA A 112 5.54 -14.64 2.97
CA ALA A 112 5.06 -14.16 1.68
C ALA A 112 5.65 -12.78 1.26
N GLY A 113 6.64 -12.23 1.96
CA GLY A 113 7.41 -11.05 1.56
C GLY A 113 6.73 -9.68 1.74
N ALA A 114 5.44 -9.67 2.06
CA ALA A 114 4.68 -8.47 2.35
C ALA A 114 4.97 -7.93 3.76
N GLY A 115 4.65 -6.65 3.97
CA GLY A 115 4.79 -6.04 5.29
C GLY A 115 3.54 -6.25 6.15
N ALA A 116 3.64 -7.02 7.23
CA ALA A 116 2.54 -7.24 8.16
C ALA A 116 2.26 -6.04 9.09
N GLN A 117 1.02 -5.94 9.58
CA GLN A 117 0.60 -5.05 10.65
C GLN A 117 -0.50 -5.69 11.51
N VAL A 118 -0.19 -6.03 12.77
CA VAL A 118 -1.18 -6.62 13.69
C VAL A 118 -2.16 -5.55 14.20
N ARG A 119 -3.46 -5.83 14.15
CA ARG A 119 -4.54 -5.01 14.74
C ARG A 119 -5.77 -5.87 15.06
N PRO A 120 -6.64 -5.48 16.02
CA PRO A 120 -7.78 -6.31 16.43
C PRO A 120 -8.92 -6.41 15.39
N VAL A 121 -8.92 -5.58 14.35
CA VAL A 121 -10.00 -5.52 13.36
C VAL A 121 -9.61 -6.29 12.09
N ASN A 122 -10.35 -7.37 11.80
CA ASN A 122 -10.21 -8.14 10.57
C ASN A 122 -11.00 -7.52 9.39
N ALA A 123 -10.79 -8.02 8.17
CA ALA A 123 -11.45 -7.52 6.97
C ALA A 123 -12.95 -7.82 7.00
N GLU A 124 -13.36 -8.99 7.48
CA GLU A 124 -14.76 -9.39 7.56
C GLU A 124 -15.58 -8.43 8.46
N ALA A 125 -15.03 -8.02 9.60
CA ALA A 125 -15.66 -7.02 10.47
C ALA A 125 -15.78 -5.65 9.79
N LEU A 126 -14.81 -5.24 8.96
CA LEU A 126 -14.94 -4.03 8.14
C LEU A 126 -15.98 -4.19 7.02
N ASP A 127 -16.14 -5.39 6.47
CA ASP A 127 -17.13 -5.72 5.44
C ASP A 127 -18.54 -5.63 6.05
N GLN A 128 -18.79 -6.39 7.13
CA GLN A 128 -20.03 -6.39 7.90
C GLN A 128 -20.39 -5.00 8.43
N ALA A 129 -19.41 -4.20 8.87
CA ALA A 129 -19.65 -2.86 9.39
C ALA A 129 -20.12 -1.87 8.31
N VAL A 130 -19.55 -1.92 7.11
CA VAL A 130 -20.03 -1.09 5.99
C VAL A 130 -21.48 -1.42 5.67
N ASP A 131 -21.83 -2.71 5.59
CA ASP A 131 -23.21 -3.11 5.32
C ASP A 131 -24.17 -2.76 6.47
N ALA A 132 -23.71 -2.77 7.73
CA ALA A 132 -24.52 -2.33 8.87
C ALA A 132 -24.85 -0.83 8.78
N VAL A 133 -23.88 0.02 8.44
CA VAL A 133 -24.09 1.46 8.24
C VAL A 133 -24.90 1.73 6.96
N ALA A 134 -24.71 0.93 5.90
CA ALA A 134 -25.50 1.03 4.67
C ALA A 134 -26.98 0.69 4.90
N ARG A 135 -27.28 -0.36 5.68
CA ARG A 135 -28.65 -0.70 6.11
C ARG A 135 -29.25 0.37 7.01
N TRP A 136 -28.51 0.89 7.98
CA TRP A 136 -28.96 1.99 8.84
C TRP A 136 -29.34 3.22 8.01
N SER A 137 -28.45 3.67 7.10
CA SER A 137 -28.72 4.84 6.26
C SER A 137 -29.88 4.62 5.28
N ALA A 138 -30.12 3.39 4.81
CA ALA A 138 -31.25 3.07 3.94
C ALA A 138 -32.61 3.28 4.62
N ALA A 139 -32.67 3.02 5.93
CA ALA A 139 -33.87 3.15 6.77
C ALA A 139 -34.15 4.58 7.27
N LEU A 140 -33.25 5.54 7.01
CA LEU A 140 -33.46 6.95 7.38
C LEU A 140 -34.55 7.61 6.51
N PRO A 141 -35.29 8.60 7.04
CA PRO A 141 -36.17 9.46 6.25
C PRO A 141 -35.42 10.12 5.09
N PRO A 142 -36.06 10.42 3.93
CA PRO A 142 -35.37 10.91 2.74
C PRO A 142 -34.41 12.08 2.95
N ALA A 143 -34.81 13.09 3.74
CA ALA A 143 -33.98 14.27 4.03
C ALA A 143 -32.75 13.97 4.91
N GLU A 144 -32.80 12.92 5.73
CA GLU A 144 -31.66 12.45 6.53
C GLU A 144 -30.78 11.50 5.74
N ARG A 145 -31.40 10.60 4.95
CA ARG A 145 -30.70 9.70 4.04
C ARG A 145 -29.88 10.45 2.99
N ALA A 146 -30.42 11.54 2.44
CA ALA A 146 -29.71 12.44 1.52
C ALA A 146 -28.52 13.19 2.16
N ALA A 147 -28.45 13.27 3.50
CA ALA A 147 -27.34 13.87 4.22
C ALA A 147 -26.19 12.89 4.51
N VAL A 148 -26.31 11.61 4.14
CA VAL A 148 -25.25 10.60 4.21
C VAL A 148 -24.67 10.43 2.80
N TYR A 149 -23.45 10.88 2.56
CA TYR A 149 -22.85 10.87 1.21
C TYR A 149 -22.05 9.61 0.92
N GLY A 150 -21.22 9.15 1.87
CA GLY A 150 -20.30 8.04 1.63
C GLY A 150 -19.98 7.22 2.89
N ILE A 151 -19.93 5.91 2.74
CA ILE A 151 -19.60 4.92 3.76
C ILE A 151 -18.41 4.11 3.23
N THR A 152 -17.23 4.39 3.76
CA THR A 152 -15.96 3.95 3.17
C THR A 152 -15.06 3.32 4.22
N PRO A 153 -14.56 2.07 4.05
CA PRO A 153 -13.61 1.45 4.96
C PRO A 153 -12.21 2.03 4.78
N ASP A 154 -11.64 2.59 5.85
CA ASP A 154 -10.21 2.90 5.92
C ASP A 154 -9.46 1.61 6.27
N VAL A 155 -9.05 0.88 5.23
CA VAL A 155 -8.33 -0.39 5.35
C VAL A 155 -6.93 -0.20 5.98
N ARG A 156 -6.37 1.01 6.01
CA ARG A 156 -5.07 1.28 6.66
C ARG A 156 -5.24 1.48 8.17
N ALA A 157 -6.25 2.25 8.57
CA ALA A 157 -6.54 2.54 9.97
C ALA A 157 -7.39 1.49 10.69
N GLY A 158 -8.14 0.66 9.96
CA GLY A 158 -9.06 -0.34 10.54
C GLY A 158 -10.34 0.27 11.11
N ASN A 159 -10.86 1.31 10.46
CA ASN A 159 -12.10 2.01 10.84
C ASN A 159 -12.97 2.30 9.59
N LEU A 160 -14.15 2.89 9.78
CA LEU A 160 -14.94 3.42 8.65
C LEU A 160 -14.95 4.94 8.64
N ARG A 161 -14.70 5.52 7.47
CA ARG A 161 -14.95 6.92 7.13
C ARG A 161 -16.43 7.08 6.75
N LEU A 162 -17.14 7.96 7.46
CA LEU A 162 -18.53 8.31 7.18
C LEU A 162 -18.57 9.77 6.74
N LEU A 163 -18.81 10.00 5.45
CA LEU A 163 -18.91 11.33 4.86
C LEU A 163 -20.36 11.80 4.92
N LEU A 164 -20.61 12.90 5.62
CA LEU A 164 -21.92 13.52 5.79
C LEU A 164 -21.97 14.91 5.14
N ALA A 165 -23.17 15.38 4.83
CA ALA A 165 -23.40 16.75 4.40
C ALA A 165 -23.03 17.75 5.52
N ASP A 166 -22.29 18.82 5.22
CA ASP A 166 -22.05 19.92 6.15
C ASP A 166 -23.30 20.82 6.31
N SER A 167 -24.33 20.23 6.90
CA SER A 167 -25.64 20.81 7.12
C SER A 167 -26.08 20.58 8.56
N ALA A 168 -27.10 21.30 9.00
CA ALA A 168 -27.74 21.03 10.30
C ALA A 168 -28.21 19.57 10.42
N THR A 169 -28.61 18.92 9.31
CA THR A 169 -29.06 17.53 9.31
C THR A 169 -27.90 16.54 9.44
N GLY A 170 -26.81 16.70 8.67
CA GLY A 170 -25.62 15.85 8.79
C GLY A 170 -24.98 15.95 10.19
N ARG A 171 -24.85 17.18 10.71
CA ARG A 171 -24.35 17.42 12.08
C ARG A 171 -25.25 16.83 13.17
N ARG A 172 -26.57 16.70 12.95
CA ARG A 172 -27.47 15.95 13.86
C ARG A 172 -27.24 14.45 13.77
N LEU A 173 -27.17 13.90 12.56
CA LEU A 173 -26.92 12.46 12.31
C LEU A 173 -25.61 11.97 12.93
N ALA A 174 -24.57 12.81 12.96
CA ALA A 174 -23.30 12.52 13.63
C ALA A 174 -23.45 12.17 15.13
N ASN A 175 -24.56 12.56 15.78
CA ASN A 175 -24.85 12.24 17.19
C ASN A 175 -25.74 10.99 17.38
N SER A 176 -26.30 10.42 16.30
CA SER A 176 -27.23 9.29 16.32
C SER A 176 -26.72 8.07 15.53
N LEU A 177 -25.40 7.98 15.34
CA LEU A 177 -24.76 6.94 14.54
C LEU A 177 -24.88 5.53 15.14
N PRO A 178 -24.96 4.48 14.30
CA PRO A 178 -24.92 3.10 14.74
C PRO A 178 -23.55 2.73 15.33
N ARG A 179 -23.48 1.61 16.05
CA ARG A 179 -22.23 1.05 16.60
C ARG A 179 -21.90 -0.27 15.88
N PRO A 180 -21.25 -0.24 14.70
CA PRO A 180 -21.09 -1.43 13.85
C PRO A 180 -19.89 -2.32 14.23
N GLY A 181 -19.49 -2.36 15.51
CA GLY A 181 -18.33 -3.13 15.99
C GLY A 181 -16.94 -2.55 15.68
N VAL A 182 -16.84 -1.61 14.72
CA VAL A 182 -15.63 -0.84 14.41
C VAL A 182 -15.86 0.66 14.67
N SER A 183 -14.79 1.43 14.80
CA SER A 183 -14.89 2.88 15.00
C SER A 183 -15.35 3.60 13.72
N LEU A 184 -16.13 4.67 13.92
CA LEU A 184 -16.58 5.57 12.86
C LEU A 184 -15.80 6.89 12.94
N ARG A 185 -15.19 7.31 11.83
CA ARG A 185 -14.60 8.62 11.64
C ARG A 185 -15.54 9.45 10.76
N VAL A 186 -16.19 10.44 11.37
CA VAL A 186 -17.11 11.33 10.66
C VAL A 186 -16.34 12.46 9.99
N GLU A 187 -16.65 12.71 8.72
CA GLU A 187 -16.17 13.85 7.94
C GLU A 187 -17.38 14.60 7.36
N HIS A 188 -17.29 15.92 7.21
CA HIS A 188 -18.36 16.76 6.68
C HIS A 188 -17.89 17.47 5.41
N THR A 189 -18.76 17.57 4.40
CA THR A 189 -18.52 18.36 3.19
C THR A 189 -19.80 19.01 2.68
N ASP A 190 -19.67 20.19 2.10
CA ASP A 190 -20.72 20.94 1.38
C ASP A 190 -20.94 20.44 -0.05
N LEU A 191 -20.04 19.60 -0.58
CA LEU A 191 -20.13 19.01 -1.91
C LEU A 191 -20.91 17.68 -1.86
N PRO A 192 -22.16 17.59 -2.35
CA PRO A 192 -22.81 16.30 -2.53
C PRO A 192 -22.11 15.49 -3.64
N PRO A 193 -22.10 14.15 -3.55
CA PRO A 193 -21.67 13.31 -4.66
C PRO A 193 -22.68 13.42 -5.81
N GLN A 194 -22.18 13.54 -7.03
CA GLN A 194 -23.01 13.61 -8.24
C GLN A 194 -22.57 12.52 -9.23
N PRO A 195 -23.50 11.90 -9.97
CA PRO A 195 -23.13 11.16 -11.17
C PRO A 195 -22.48 12.13 -12.18
N PRO A 196 -21.52 11.67 -13.02
CA PRO A 196 -20.97 12.50 -14.09
C PRO A 196 -22.08 13.06 -14.99
N ALA A 197 -21.90 14.28 -15.49
CA ALA A 197 -22.98 15.03 -16.13
C ALA A 197 -23.60 14.29 -17.34
N VAL A 198 -24.89 13.91 -17.20
CA VAL A 198 -25.70 13.08 -18.12
C VAL A 198 -26.02 13.74 -19.48
N ARG A 199 -25.16 14.61 -19.99
CA ARG A 199 -25.28 15.13 -21.36
C ARG A 199 -24.60 14.13 -22.30
N ALA A 200 -25.39 13.46 -23.14
CA ALA A 200 -24.95 12.45 -24.12
C ALA A 200 -23.84 12.90 -25.11
N GLN A 201 -23.42 14.17 -25.08
CA GLN A 201 -22.27 14.74 -25.81
C GLN A 201 -21.02 14.93 -24.90
N GLY A 202 -20.93 14.18 -23.79
CA GLY A 202 -20.01 14.49 -22.69
C GLY A 202 -19.35 13.30 -21.99
N CYS A 203 -19.50 12.09 -22.51
CA CYS A 203 -19.03 10.89 -21.81
C CYS A 203 -17.56 10.54 -22.05
N GLY A 204 -16.97 9.91 -21.04
CA GLY A 204 -15.61 9.36 -21.09
C GLY A 204 -15.55 8.12 -21.99
N TYR A 205 -14.33 7.73 -22.31
CA TYR A 205 -14.08 6.58 -23.18
C TYR A 205 -14.15 5.28 -22.37
N GLY A 206 -14.86 4.29 -22.92
CA GLY A 206 -15.04 2.97 -22.32
C GLY A 206 -13.88 2.01 -22.61
N LEU A 207 -14.07 0.76 -22.20
CA LEU A 207 -13.16 -0.36 -22.45
C LEU A 207 -13.74 -1.27 -23.54
N ASN A 208 -12.93 -1.68 -24.50
CA ASN A 208 -13.41 -2.54 -25.58
C ASN A 208 -13.43 -4.01 -25.15
N ALA A 209 -14.42 -4.73 -25.64
CA ALA A 209 -14.71 -6.12 -25.31
C ALA A 209 -15.32 -6.85 -26.52
N LEU A 210 -15.41 -8.17 -26.44
CA LEU A 210 -16.20 -9.02 -27.32
C LEU A 210 -17.32 -9.69 -26.52
N ASP A 211 -18.48 -9.89 -27.15
CA ASP A 211 -19.50 -10.81 -26.62
C ASP A 211 -19.26 -12.26 -27.02
N ARG A 212 -20.02 -13.17 -26.42
CA ARG A 212 -20.05 -14.63 -26.70
C ARG A 212 -20.24 -15.04 -28.18
N LEU A 213 -20.55 -14.10 -29.08
CA LEU A 213 -20.68 -14.33 -30.52
C LEU A 213 -19.55 -13.64 -31.32
N GLY A 214 -18.48 -13.22 -30.64
CA GLY A 214 -17.33 -12.53 -31.22
C GLY A 214 -17.62 -11.10 -31.68
N ARG A 215 -18.74 -10.49 -31.25
CA ARG A 215 -19.13 -9.15 -31.72
C ARG A 215 -18.50 -8.07 -30.85
N ALA A 216 -18.04 -7.00 -31.50
CA ALA A 216 -17.42 -5.86 -30.86
C ALA A 216 -18.40 -5.09 -29.95
N VAL A 217 -17.99 -4.87 -28.71
CA VAL A 217 -18.73 -4.17 -27.65
C VAL A 217 -17.80 -3.15 -26.97
N SER A 218 -18.34 -2.02 -26.55
CA SER A 218 -17.67 -1.10 -25.61
C SER A 218 -18.41 -1.11 -24.27
N LEU A 219 -17.66 -1.26 -23.19
CA LEU A 219 -18.14 -1.30 -21.81
C LEU A 219 -17.86 0.03 -21.12
N GLY A 220 -18.80 0.49 -20.32
CA GLY A 220 -18.65 1.72 -19.58
C GLY A 220 -19.91 2.07 -18.78
N PRO A 221 -19.99 3.32 -18.30
CA PRO A 221 -21.10 3.77 -17.47
C PRO A 221 -22.45 3.68 -18.18
N ALA A 222 -23.50 3.27 -17.45
CA ALA A 222 -24.85 3.20 -17.98
C ALA A 222 -25.40 4.58 -18.34
N HIS A 223 -25.11 5.59 -17.51
CA HIS A 223 -25.47 6.99 -17.76
C HIS A 223 -24.80 7.59 -19.02
N CYS A 224 -23.90 6.85 -19.66
CA CYS A 224 -23.17 7.27 -20.86
C CYS A 224 -23.65 6.63 -22.17
N ALA A 225 -24.58 5.67 -22.14
CA ALA A 225 -25.19 5.13 -23.35
C ALA A 225 -26.39 6.00 -23.79
N PRO A 226 -26.42 6.55 -25.03
CA PRO A 226 -27.54 7.37 -25.48
C PRO A 226 -28.84 6.55 -25.62
N LEU A 227 -29.94 7.12 -25.13
CA LEU A 227 -31.28 6.51 -25.18
C LEU A 227 -31.84 6.49 -26.62
N GLY A 228 -31.43 5.50 -27.41
CA GLY A 228 -32.10 5.06 -28.64
C GLY A 228 -31.40 5.42 -29.96
N SER A 229 -30.62 4.48 -30.50
CA SER A 229 -30.31 4.33 -31.94
C SER A 229 -29.28 3.23 -32.28
N VAL A 230 -28.70 2.55 -31.27
CA VAL A 230 -27.81 1.39 -31.46
C VAL A 230 -28.42 0.14 -30.84
N ASP A 231 -28.13 -1.03 -31.40
CA ASP A 231 -28.59 -2.35 -30.89
C ASP A 231 -28.15 -2.56 -29.43
N ARG A 232 -29.08 -2.30 -28.50
CA ARG A 232 -28.81 -2.10 -27.08
C ARG A 232 -28.95 -3.40 -26.29
N PHE A 233 -27.90 -3.76 -25.54
CA PHE A 233 -28.00 -4.71 -24.42
C PHE A 233 -27.55 -3.99 -23.14
N THR A 234 -28.49 -3.29 -22.51
CA THR A 234 -28.29 -2.72 -21.17
C THR A 234 -28.61 -3.80 -20.14
N LEU A 235 -27.65 -4.09 -19.27
CA LEU A 235 -27.79 -5.06 -18.18
C LEU A 235 -28.15 -4.39 -16.85
N ALA A 236 -27.68 -3.15 -16.61
CA ALA A 236 -28.17 -2.29 -15.54
C ALA A 236 -28.27 -0.83 -16.02
N SER A 237 -29.19 -0.06 -15.43
CA SER A 237 -29.26 1.40 -15.62
C SER A 237 -29.60 2.06 -14.31
N LEU A 238 -29.09 3.27 -14.07
CA LEU A 238 -29.35 4.08 -12.87
C LEU A 238 -30.79 4.65 -12.80
N ASP A 239 -31.72 4.08 -13.58
CA ASP A 239 -33.09 4.57 -13.78
C ASP A 239 -34.14 3.85 -12.89
N GLY A 240 -33.71 3.06 -11.89
CA GLY A 240 -34.59 2.31 -10.99
C GLY A 240 -34.27 2.51 -9.51
N ASP A 241 -35.30 2.54 -8.66
CA ASP A 241 -35.23 2.71 -7.20
C ASP A 241 -34.63 1.49 -6.43
N GLY A 242 -33.67 0.79 -7.03
CA GLY A 242 -32.95 -0.34 -6.44
C GLY A 242 -31.45 -0.06 -6.27
N PRO A 243 -30.68 -0.98 -5.65
CA PRO A 243 -29.23 -0.97 -5.78
C PRO A 243 -28.88 -1.21 -7.25
N GLY A 244 -28.19 -0.26 -7.88
CA GLY A 244 -27.92 -0.27 -9.31
C GLY A 244 -26.45 -0.04 -9.60
N ASP A 245 -25.87 -0.96 -10.36
CA ASP A 245 -24.53 -0.83 -10.92
C ASP A 245 -24.61 0.10 -12.14
N ASP A 246 -23.64 1.01 -12.28
CA ASP A 246 -23.60 1.97 -13.40
C ASP A 246 -22.86 1.36 -14.60
N LEU A 247 -23.53 0.45 -15.31
CA LEU A 247 -22.94 -0.42 -16.34
C LEU A 247 -23.80 -0.59 -17.60
N ALA A 248 -23.29 -0.14 -18.74
CA ALA A 248 -23.82 -0.47 -20.07
C ALA A 248 -22.82 -1.23 -20.95
N SER A 249 -23.37 -2.09 -21.81
CA SER A 249 -22.67 -2.66 -22.95
C SER A 249 -23.23 -2.04 -24.24
N ILE A 250 -22.35 -1.47 -25.07
CA ILE A 250 -22.71 -0.78 -26.31
C ILE A 250 -22.17 -1.61 -27.47
N ARG A 251 -23.05 -2.23 -28.26
CA ARG A 251 -22.65 -2.93 -29.49
C ARG A 251 -22.10 -1.93 -30.50
N ILE A 252 -20.92 -2.22 -31.04
CA ILE A 252 -20.35 -1.46 -32.15
C ILE A 252 -21.04 -1.95 -33.43
N ALA A 253 -21.90 -1.12 -34.01
CA ALA A 253 -22.76 -1.48 -35.14
C ALA A 253 -22.02 -1.52 -36.50
N ASP A 254 -20.86 -0.90 -36.61
CA ASP A 254 -20.02 -1.01 -37.81
C ASP A 254 -19.25 -2.33 -37.79
N GLN A 255 -19.67 -3.24 -38.67
CA GLN A 255 -19.03 -4.54 -38.90
C GLN A 255 -17.58 -4.46 -39.43
N HIS A 256 -17.10 -3.27 -39.82
CA HIS A 256 -15.71 -3.04 -40.23
C HIS A 256 -14.86 -2.39 -39.13
N ALA A 257 -15.46 -1.97 -38.01
CA ALA A 257 -14.73 -1.39 -36.90
C ALA A 257 -14.02 -2.50 -36.11
N THR A 258 -12.69 -2.55 -36.19
CA THR A 258 -11.88 -3.46 -35.38
C THR A 258 -11.67 -2.85 -33.98
N PRO A 259 -12.28 -3.40 -32.90
CA PRO A 259 -12.02 -2.92 -31.55
C PRO A 259 -10.56 -3.25 -31.17
N LEU A 260 -9.89 -2.30 -30.51
CA LEU A 260 -8.51 -2.47 -30.04
C LEU A 260 -8.47 -2.63 -28.52
N PRO A 261 -7.48 -3.32 -27.94
CA PRO A 261 -7.23 -3.39 -26.50
C PRO A 261 -6.67 -2.07 -25.97
N GLU A 262 -7.44 -1.00 -26.12
CA GLU A 262 -7.03 0.39 -25.87
C GLU A 262 -8.21 1.22 -25.37
N VAL A 263 -7.96 2.10 -24.39
CA VAL A 263 -8.86 3.17 -23.99
C VAL A 263 -8.55 4.38 -24.86
N ALA A 264 -9.48 4.78 -25.72
CA ALA A 264 -9.35 6.05 -26.45
C ALA A 264 -9.24 7.22 -25.46
N GLY A 265 -8.54 8.30 -25.84
CA GLY A 265 -8.35 9.41 -24.91
C GLY A 265 -7.88 10.70 -25.57
N PRO A 266 -7.93 11.81 -24.83
CA PRO A 266 -7.42 13.09 -25.30
C PRO A 266 -5.92 13.00 -25.63
N GLY A 267 -5.55 13.31 -26.88
CA GLY A 267 -4.17 13.25 -27.37
C GLY A 267 -3.64 11.85 -27.70
N GLY A 268 -4.49 10.81 -27.69
CA GLY A 268 -4.11 9.45 -28.09
C GLY A 268 -4.82 8.36 -27.27
N ALA A 269 -4.89 7.16 -27.84
CA ALA A 269 -5.35 5.97 -27.13
C ALA A 269 -4.25 5.42 -26.21
N GLN A 270 -4.66 4.85 -25.08
CA GLN A 270 -3.80 4.17 -24.12
C GLN A 270 -4.04 2.67 -24.17
N ARG A 271 -2.98 1.88 -24.38
CA ARG A 271 -3.06 0.41 -24.35
C ARG A 271 -3.57 -0.11 -23.00
N VAL A 272 -4.51 -1.05 -23.06
CA VAL A 272 -4.98 -1.88 -21.95
C VAL A 272 -4.12 -3.13 -21.95
N GLU A 273 -3.14 -3.14 -21.06
CA GLU A 273 -2.22 -4.26 -20.90
C GLU A 273 -2.86 -5.42 -20.15
N SER A 274 -3.82 -5.22 -19.25
CA SER A 274 -4.42 -6.32 -18.48
C SER A 274 -5.65 -5.86 -17.70
N ILE A 275 -6.21 -6.73 -16.86
CA ILE A 275 -7.16 -6.37 -15.80
C ILE A 275 -6.45 -6.40 -14.43
N ALA A 276 -6.89 -5.60 -13.46
CA ALA A 276 -6.46 -5.68 -12.07
C ALA A 276 -7.57 -5.24 -11.10
N ALA A 277 -7.60 -5.85 -9.91
CA ALA A 277 -8.47 -5.39 -8.83
C ALA A 277 -7.95 -4.09 -8.18
N ALA A 278 -8.86 -3.24 -7.71
CA ALA A 278 -8.52 -1.97 -7.06
C ALA A 278 -7.95 -2.20 -5.65
N ILE A 279 -6.66 -1.91 -5.44
CA ILE A 279 -5.99 -1.99 -4.13
C ILE A 279 -5.67 -0.58 -3.58
N PRO A 280 -5.99 -0.28 -2.30
CA PRO A 280 -5.66 1.02 -1.69
C PRO A 280 -4.19 1.40 -1.83
N GLY A 281 -3.90 2.61 -2.32
CA GLY A 281 -2.55 3.08 -2.63
C GLY A 281 -2.11 2.84 -4.09
N ALA A 282 -2.89 2.11 -4.89
CA ALA A 282 -2.69 2.07 -6.34
C ALA A 282 -2.91 3.47 -6.94
N GLN A 283 -1.99 3.88 -7.80
CA GLN A 283 -2.07 5.11 -8.58
C GLN A 283 -2.88 4.83 -9.83
N VAL A 284 -3.89 5.65 -10.10
CA VAL A 284 -4.82 5.47 -11.21
C VAL A 284 -4.98 6.74 -12.02
N CYS A 285 -5.26 6.61 -13.30
CA CYS A 285 -5.65 7.69 -14.18
C CYS A 285 -6.93 7.33 -14.95
N ALA A 286 -7.76 8.33 -15.23
CA ALA A 286 -8.93 8.18 -16.09
C ALA A 286 -8.93 9.22 -17.22
N ALA A 287 -9.43 8.80 -18.38
CA ALA A 287 -9.59 9.65 -19.56
C ALA A 287 -10.96 10.34 -19.53
N GLY A 288 -11.00 11.61 -19.14
CA GLY A 288 -12.18 12.47 -19.27
C GLY A 288 -12.16 13.28 -20.56
N ARG A 289 -13.29 13.90 -20.94
CA ARG A 289 -13.36 14.73 -22.15
C ARG A 289 -12.40 15.94 -22.12
N ALA A 290 -12.15 16.50 -20.93
CA ALA A 290 -11.29 17.67 -20.74
C ALA A 290 -9.79 17.35 -20.69
N GLY A 291 -9.41 16.08 -20.77
CA GLY A 291 -8.05 15.58 -20.55
C GLY A 291 -8.01 14.43 -19.55
N TYR A 292 -6.82 13.91 -19.30
CA TYR A 292 -6.59 12.95 -18.23
C TYR A 292 -6.59 13.64 -16.86
N SER A 293 -7.07 12.92 -15.84
CA SER A 293 -6.78 13.20 -14.44
C SER A 293 -6.35 11.90 -13.76
N CYS A 294 -5.54 12.04 -12.70
CA CYS A 294 -5.03 10.93 -11.94
C CYS A 294 -5.29 11.11 -10.44
N GLY A 295 -5.33 10.00 -9.71
CA GLY A 295 -5.57 9.96 -8.28
C GLY A 295 -5.00 8.67 -7.67
N THR A 296 -5.36 8.41 -6.42
CA THR A 296 -4.95 7.20 -5.70
C THR A 296 -6.17 6.49 -5.12
N VAL A 297 -6.27 5.17 -5.31
CA VAL A 297 -7.32 4.35 -4.69
C VAL A 297 -7.20 4.47 -3.17
N PHE A 298 -8.26 4.89 -2.49
CA PHE A 298 -8.32 4.99 -1.04
C PHE A 298 -8.91 3.74 -0.39
N ALA A 299 -10.00 3.22 -0.95
CA ALA A 299 -10.69 2.02 -0.48
C ALA A 299 -11.06 1.12 -1.66
N PRO A 300 -11.01 -0.22 -1.50
CA PRO A 300 -11.32 -1.17 -2.59
C PRO A 300 -12.84 -1.33 -2.81
N ARG A 301 -13.65 -0.84 -1.87
CA ARG A 301 -15.11 -0.87 -1.88
C ARG A 301 -15.63 0.24 -0.97
N SER A 302 -16.75 0.84 -1.32
CA SER A 302 -17.44 1.92 -0.63
C SER A 302 -18.94 1.84 -0.96
N VAL A 303 -19.78 2.52 -0.18
CA VAL A 303 -21.20 2.74 -0.53
C VAL A 303 -21.46 4.23 -0.51
N TRP A 304 -21.82 4.83 -1.64
CA TRP A 304 -22.19 6.23 -1.75
C TRP A 304 -23.70 6.36 -1.98
N ARG A 305 -24.32 7.43 -1.44
CA ARG A 305 -25.73 7.74 -1.73
C ARG A 305 -25.84 8.94 -2.65
N LEU A 306 -26.73 8.84 -3.61
CA LEU A 306 -26.90 9.78 -4.71
C LEU A 306 -28.36 10.23 -4.84
N GLY A 307 -28.56 11.36 -5.52
CA GLY A 307 -29.89 11.95 -5.76
C GLY A 307 -30.49 12.66 -4.54
N GLU A 308 -31.52 13.49 -4.79
CA GLU A 308 -32.10 14.40 -3.79
C GLU A 308 -32.66 13.70 -2.53
N SER A 309 -33.06 12.43 -2.65
CA SER A 309 -33.63 11.62 -1.57
C SER A 309 -32.64 10.65 -0.92
N GLY A 310 -31.39 10.61 -1.42
CA GLY A 310 -30.37 9.61 -1.07
C GLY A 310 -30.79 8.15 -1.27
N ALA A 311 -31.84 7.87 -2.04
CA ALA A 311 -32.37 6.52 -2.24
C ALA A 311 -31.36 5.64 -2.99
N MET A 312 -30.84 6.15 -4.11
CA MET A 312 -29.82 5.50 -4.93
C MET A 312 -28.57 5.25 -4.10
N ALA A 313 -28.12 3.99 -4.06
CA ALA A 313 -26.92 3.56 -3.36
C ALA A 313 -25.98 2.87 -4.36
N LEU A 314 -24.90 3.56 -4.70
CA LEU A 314 -23.87 3.10 -5.62
C LEU A 314 -22.75 2.42 -4.83
N ARG A 315 -22.23 1.30 -5.35
CA ARG A 315 -21.07 0.61 -4.79
C ARG A 315 -19.86 0.79 -5.72
N GLY A 316 -18.70 0.29 -5.32
CA GLY A 316 -17.45 0.44 -6.08
C GLY A 316 -16.29 0.96 -5.23
N PHE A 317 -15.11 1.14 -5.82
CA PHE A 317 -13.90 1.58 -5.14
C PHE A 317 -13.75 3.11 -5.13
N GLU A 318 -13.20 3.66 -4.04
CA GLU A 318 -13.05 5.11 -3.86
C GLU A 318 -11.65 5.57 -4.29
N VAL A 319 -11.57 6.64 -5.08
CA VAL A 319 -10.33 7.26 -5.55
C VAL A 319 -10.24 8.71 -5.06
N HIS A 320 -9.10 9.07 -4.47
CA HIS A 320 -8.83 10.43 -3.99
C HIS A 320 -7.97 11.20 -5.00
N GLY A 321 -8.28 12.48 -5.18
CA GLY A 321 -7.56 13.39 -6.08
C GLY A 321 -8.00 13.31 -7.55
N LEU A 322 -8.80 12.31 -7.92
CA LEU A 322 -9.25 12.10 -9.28
C LEU A 322 -10.41 13.04 -9.63
N CYS A 323 -10.32 13.70 -10.79
CA CYS A 323 -11.40 14.52 -11.32
C CYS A 323 -11.62 14.24 -12.82
N VAL A 324 -12.77 13.66 -13.18
CA VAL A 324 -13.14 13.43 -14.59
C VAL A 324 -14.56 13.89 -14.90
N ASP A 325 -14.67 14.64 -16.00
CA ASP A 325 -15.94 15.09 -16.58
C ASP A 325 -16.45 14.00 -17.54
N GLY A 326 -17.37 13.14 -17.06
CA GLY A 326 -17.98 12.03 -17.83
C GLY A 326 -17.27 10.70 -17.59
N GLY A 327 -18.02 9.64 -17.27
CA GLY A 327 -17.46 8.43 -16.66
C GLY A 327 -16.40 7.70 -17.50
N GLY A 328 -15.12 7.94 -17.20
CA GLY A 328 -13.99 7.45 -17.99
C GLY A 328 -13.39 6.18 -17.41
N ALA A 329 -12.88 5.31 -18.29
CA ALA A 329 -12.15 4.11 -17.90
C ALA A 329 -10.93 4.44 -17.00
N LEU A 330 -10.76 3.64 -15.95
CA LEU A 330 -9.74 3.75 -14.92
C LEU A 330 -8.61 2.75 -15.16
N LEU A 331 -7.39 3.27 -15.32
CA LEU A 331 -6.19 2.47 -15.55
C LEU A 331 -5.18 2.67 -14.40
N ALA A 332 -4.48 1.61 -14.01
CA ALA A 332 -3.32 1.63 -13.10
C ALA A 332 -2.08 1.11 -13.86
N GLY A 333 -1.20 2.02 -14.28
CA GLY A 333 -0.25 1.70 -15.35
C GLY A 333 -1.01 1.42 -16.64
N GLY A 334 -0.79 0.24 -17.23
CA GLY A 334 -1.59 -0.30 -18.33
C GLY A 334 -2.76 -1.20 -17.91
N ALA A 335 -2.93 -1.54 -16.63
CA ALA A 335 -4.00 -2.43 -16.19
C ALA A 335 -5.33 -1.70 -16.01
N ALA A 336 -6.43 -2.22 -16.56
CA ALA A 336 -7.77 -1.70 -16.36
C ALA A 336 -8.36 -2.14 -15.02
N LEU A 337 -8.98 -1.20 -14.30
CA LEU A 337 -9.60 -1.41 -12.99
C LEU A 337 -11.13 -1.25 -13.01
N GLY A 338 -11.66 -0.41 -13.91
CA GLY A 338 -13.04 0.07 -13.82
C GLY A 338 -13.34 1.26 -14.73
N TRP A 339 -14.38 2.00 -14.37
CA TRP A 339 -14.67 3.37 -14.83
C TRP A 339 -15.27 4.18 -13.69
N THR A 340 -15.22 5.51 -13.76
CA THR A 340 -15.82 6.38 -12.74
C THR A 340 -17.32 6.54 -12.92
N SER A 341 -18.09 6.43 -11.84
CA SER A 341 -19.56 6.46 -11.85
C SER A 341 -20.19 7.50 -10.91
N ALA A 342 -19.42 8.07 -9.98
CA ALA A 342 -19.80 9.27 -9.24
C ALA A 342 -18.57 10.09 -8.84
N ALA A 343 -18.74 11.40 -8.59
CA ALA A 343 -17.69 12.25 -8.05
C ALA A 343 -18.22 13.41 -7.18
N HIS A 344 -17.41 13.83 -6.21
CA HIS A 344 -17.58 15.08 -5.48
C HIS A 344 -16.79 16.19 -6.20
N LEU A 345 -17.44 16.88 -7.15
CA LEU A 345 -16.79 17.91 -7.96
C LEU A 345 -16.82 19.29 -7.26
N GLY A 346 -15.65 19.88 -7.03
CA GLY A 346 -15.46 21.16 -6.32
C GLY A 346 -15.91 22.42 -7.07
N SER A 347 -16.93 22.34 -7.93
CA SER A 347 -17.50 23.51 -8.62
C SER A 347 -18.98 23.31 -8.97
N PRO A 348 -19.87 24.28 -8.66
CA PRO A 348 -21.28 24.25 -9.05
C PRO A 348 -21.53 24.15 -10.57
N ALA A 349 -20.51 24.41 -11.39
CA ALA A 349 -20.58 24.30 -12.85
C ALA A 349 -20.21 22.90 -13.39
N GLY A 350 -19.94 21.91 -12.53
CA GLY A 350 -19.54 20.56 -12.94
C GLY A 350 -18.25 20.53 -13.77
N ARG A 351 -17.31 21.45 -13.47
CA ARG A 351 -16.01 21.52 -14.16
C ARG A 351 -14.89 21.12 -13.23
N CYS A 352 -14.05 20.20 -13.69
CA CYS A 352 -12.86 19.81 -12.94
C CYS A 352 -11.92 20.98 -12.61
N ARG A 353 -11.69 21.16 -11.31
CA ARG A 353 -10.63 21.99 -10.73
C ARG A 353 -9.95 21.19 -9.63
N PRO A 354 -8.74 20.63 -9.86
CA PRO A 354 -7.95 20.08 -8.77
C PRO A 354 -7.63 21.20 -7.78
N ALA A 355 -7.92 20.99 -6.50
CA ALA A 355 -7.56 21.93 -5.45
C ALA A 355 -6.04 21.94 -5.25
N PRO A 356 -5.38 23.12 -5.16
CA PRO A 356 -3.94 23.17 -4.96
C PRO A 356 -3.56 22.85 -3.51
N GLY A 357 -3.11 21.62 -3.26
CA GLY A 357 -2.33 21.27 -2.07
C GLY A 357 -2.72 19.96 -1.38
N PRO A 358 -1.77 19.29 -0.71
CA PRO A 358 -2.06 18.09 0.09
C PRO A 358 -2.80 18.48 1.39
N GLY A 359 -4.06 18.08 1.53
CA GLY A 359 -4.79 18.12 2.81
C GLY A 359 -6.15 18.82 2.82
N GLY A 360 -6.58 19.46 1.74
CA GLY A 360 -8.00 19.80 1.57
C GLY A 360 -8.83 18.54 1.26
N LEU A 361 -10.11 18.51 1.65
CA LEU A 361 -11.02 17.43 1.23
C LEU A 361 -11.00 17.35 -0.30
N THR A 362 -10.50 16.23 -0.79
CA THR A 362 -10.06 16.04 -2.17
C THR A 362 -11.24 15.98 -3.12
N THR A 363 -11.00 16.17 -4.42
CA THR A 363 -11.94 15.60 -5.40
C THR A 363 -11.97 14.09 -5.17
N LEU A 364 -13.13 13.58 -4.81
CA LEU A 364 -13.38 12.15 -4.62
C LEU A 364 -14.09 11.64 -5.86
N ALA A 365 -13.69 10.47 -6.34
CA ALA A 365 -14.43 9.72 -7.34
C ALA A 365 -14.75 8.31 -6.81
N LEU A 366 -15.88 7.76 -7.22
CA LEU A 366 -16.22 6.35 -7.06
C LEU A 366 -16.12 5.68 -8.42
N GLY A 367 -15.43 4.53 -8.48
CA GLY A 367 -15.32 3.71 -9.68
C GLY A 367 -15.94 2.34 -9.50
N GLU A 368 -16.62 1.86 -10.53
CA GLU A 368 -17.15 0.48 -10.59
C GLU A 368 -16.01 -0.50 -10.86
N SER A 369 -15.88 -1.58 -10.08
CA SER A 369 -14.78 -2.53 -10.23
C SER A 369 -15.02 -3.52 -11.36
N LEU A 370 -14.08 -3.62 -12.31
CA LEU A 370 -14.12 -4.67 -13.33
C LEU A 370 -14.20 -6.06 -12.72
N THR A 371 -13.41 -6.32 -11.68
CA THR A 371 -13.18 -7.66 -11.13
C THR A 371 -14.25 -8.11 -10.14
N THR A 372 -14.93 -7.20 -9.43
CA THR A 372 -15.93 -7.56 -8.40
C THR A 372 -17.36 -7.25 -8.80
N ASP A 373 -17.58 -6.23 -9.63
CA ASP A 373 -18.91 -5.65 -9.85
C ASP A 373 -19.35 -5.89 -11.31
N VAL A 374 -18.45 -5.65 -12.27
CA VAL A 374 -18.74 -5.73 -13.72
C VAL A 374 -18.67 -7.16 -14.27
N LEU A 375 -17.48 -7.76 -14.37
CA LEU A 375 -17.28 -9.02 -15.09
C LEU A 375 -18.09 -10.20 -14.50
N PRO A 376 -18.21 -10.36 -13.17
CA PRO A 376 -19.07 -11.41 -12.59
C PRO A 376 -20.54 -11.31 -13.05
N SER A 377 -21.04 -10.10 -13.29
CA SER A 377 -22.42 -9.83 -13.71
C SER A 377 -22.72 -10.26 -15.15
N PHE A 378 -21.70 -10.58 -15.95
CA PHE A 378 -21.87 -11.17 -17.30
C PHE A 378 -21.70 -12.70 -17.32
N GLY A 379 -21.30 -13.34 -16.22
CA GLY A 379 -21.19 -14.81 -16.15
C GLY A 379 -20.24 -15.44 -17.19
N GLY A 380 -19.25 -14.69 -17.69
CA GLY A 380 -18.34 -15.12 -18.76
C GLY A 380 -18.80 -14.82 -20.20
N GLU A 381 -19.98 -14.20 -20.39
CA GLU A 381 -20.54 -13.88 -21.72
C GLU A 381 -19.87 -12.67 -22.40
N LEU A 382 -18.94 -12.01 -21.71
CA LEU A 382 -18.09 -10.93 -22.22
C LEU A 382 -16.62 -11.21 -21.95
N ARG A 383 -15.77 -10.83 -22.90
CA ARG A 383 -14.30 -10.92 -22.84
C ARG A 383 -13.71 -9.54 -23.07
N LEU A 384 -12.94 -9.01 -22.12
CA LEU A 384 -12.28 -7.72 -22.27
C LEU A 384 -11.11 -7.84 -23.24
N LEU A 385 -10.88 -6.86 -24.12
CA LEU A 385 -9.69 -6.87 -24.97
C LEU A 385 -8.48 -6.36 -24.19
N THR A 386 -7.45 -7.20 -24.00
CA THR A 386 -6.18 -6.81 -23.37
C THR A 386 -4.96 -7.22 -24.21
N THR A 387 -3.76 -6.79 -23.80
CA THR A 387 -2.49 -7.25 -24.39
C THR A 387 -1.58 -8.02 -23.42
N GLU A 388 -2.07 -8.41 -22.25
CA GLU A 388 -1.42 -9.31 -21.27
C GLU A 388 -2.49 -9.81 -20.28
N GLY A 389 -2.70 -11.11 -20.26
CA GLY A 389 -3.79 -11.69 -19.47
C GLY A 389 -4.35 -12.84 -20.26
N ASP A 390 -5.33 -13.51 -19.67
CA ASP A 390 -6.09 -14.62 -20.24
C ASP A 390 -7.53 -14.23 -19.91
N ALA A 391 -8.12 -13.42 -20.80
CA ALA A 391 -9.33 -12.64 -20.53
C ALA A 391 -10.62 -13.48 -20.58
N ASP A 392 -10.54 -14.70 -21.11
CA ASP A 392 -11.62 -15.68 -21.13
C ASP A 392 -11.35 -16.93 -20.27
N ALA A 393 -10.16 -17.04 -19.69
CA ALA A 393 -9.72 -18.11 -18.78
C ALA A 393 -9.59 -19.50 -19.42
N ASP A 394 -9.16 -19.56 -20.69
CA ASP A 394 -8.93 -20.84 -21.40
C ASP A 394 -7.52 -21.44 -21.14
N GLY A 395 -6.60 -20.65 -20.58
CA GLY A 395 -5.21 -21.03 -20.30
C GLY A 395 -4.18 -20.50 -21.32
N VAL A 396 -4.63 -19.81 -22.37
CA VAL A 396 -3.84 -19.11 -23.38
C VAL A 396 -3.98 -17.61 -23.11
N ARG A 397 -2.85 -16.92 -22.90
CA ARG A 397 -2.91 -15.46 -22.72
C ARG A 397 -3.25 -14.77 -24.05
N ASP A 398 -4.14 -13.77 -24.04
CA ASP A 398 -4.68 -13.00 -25.18
C ASP A 398 -3.69 -12.74 -26.32
N VAL A 399 -2.43 -12.35 -26.00
CA VAL A 399 -1.45 -12.01 -27.06
C VAL A 399 -0.86 -13.18 -27.83
N ASP A 400 -1.09 -14.43 -27.40
CA ASP A 400 -0.75 -15.62 -28.19
C ASP A 400 -1.87 -15.97 -29.19
N GLU A 401 -3.06 -15.38 -29.04
CA GLU A 401 -4.23 -15.59 -29.90
C GLU A 401 -4.28 -14.62 -31.10
N LEU A 402 -3.34 -13.68 -31.19
CA LEU A 402 -3.38 -12.58 -32.17
C LEU A 402 -2.89 -13.03 -33.55
N ALA A 403 -3.67 -12.75 -34.59
CA ALA A 403 -3.32 -13.10 -35.98
C ALA A 403 -2.72 -11.92 -36.79
N PRO A 404 -1.96 -12.17 -37.89
CA PRO A 404 -1.38 -11.11 -38.74
C PRO A 404 -2.31 -10.43 -39.77
N ASP A 405 -3.53 -10.92 -40.00
CA ASP A 405 -4.51 -10.32 -40.93
C ASP A 405 -5.70 -9.75 -40.14
N ARG A 406 -5.75 -8.42 -40.05
CA ARG A 406 -6.71 -7.61 -39.26
C ARG A 406 -8.18 -7.74 -39.68
N THR A 407 -8.50 -8.51 -40.72
CA THR A 407 -9.83 -8.51 -41.36
C THR A 407 -10.58 -9.83 -41.28
N ARG A 408 -10.02 -10.89 -40.68
CA ARG A 408 -10.60 -12.24 -40.71
C ARG A 408 -10.49 -12.99 -39.38
N PRO A 409 -11.63 -13.30 -38.73
CA PRO A 409 -11.72 -14.28 -37.64
C PRO A 409 -10.92 -15.56 -37.93
N ARG A 410 -9.98 -15.90 -37.04
CA ARG A 410 -9.22 -17.15 -37.14
C ARG A 410 -9.09 -17.86 -35.79
N ASP A 411 -10.17 -18.52 -35.50
CA ASP A 411 -10.33 -19.63 -34.56
C ASP A 411 -9.42 -20.82 -34.98
N ALA A 412 -8.29 -21.01 -34.28
CA ALA A 412 -7.31 -22.06 -34.58
C ALA A 412 -7.44 -23.30 -33.69
N ASN A 413 -8.13 -23.18 -32.55
CA ASN A 413 -8.44 -24.22 -31.56
C ASN A 413 -9.87 -24.79 -31.73
N GLN A 414 -10.69 -24.20 -32.62
CA GLN A 414 -12.10 -24.49 -32.91
C GLN A 414 -13.12 -24.01 -31.84
N ASP A 415 -12.76 -22.97 -31.07
CA ASP A 415 -13.58 -22.32 -30.04
C ASP A 415 -14.50 -21.17 -30.54
N LYS A 416 -14.13 -20.56 -31.68
CA LYS A 416 -14.76 -19.45 -32.43
C LYS A 416 -14.38 -18.00 -32.05
N LEU A 417 -13.15 -17.71 -31.62
CA LEU A 417 -12.72 -16.35 -31.23
C LEU A 417 -11.57 -15.71 -32.04
N VAL A 418 -11.30 -14.41 -31.76
CA VAL A 418 -10.52 -13.48 -32.62
C VAL A 418 -9.88 -12.32 -31.83
N ALA A 419 -8.57 -12.08 -31.99
CA ALA A 419 -7.89 -10.86 -31.53
C ALA A 419 -6.67 -10.46 -32.42
N TYR A 420 -6.12 -9.25 -32.22
CA TYR A 420 -5.08 -8.60 -33.07
C TYR A 420 -4.12 -7.66 -32.29
N LEU A 421 -2.85 -7.39 -32.65
CA LEU A 421 -1.88 -7.96 -33.62
C LEU A 421 -0.49 -7.28 -33.45
N ASP A 422 0.61 -8.03 -33.37
CA ASP A 422 1.97 -7.61 -33.80
C ASP A 422 2.78 -8.83 -34.37
N PRO A 423 3.48 -8.77 -35.52
CA PRO A 423 3.94 -9.98 -36.24
C PRO A 423 5.36 -10.53 -35.97
N ASP A 424 6.13 -10.01 -35.01
CA ASP A 424 7.57 -10.33 -34.86
C ASP A 424 7.94 -11.26 -33.66
N GLU A 425 6.98 -11.86 -32.94
CA GLU A 425 7.27 -12.64 -31.73
C GLU A 425 6.88 -14.15 -31.78
N PRO A 426 7.85 -15.06 -31.60
CA PRO A 426 7.61 -16.44 -31.19
C PRO A 426 8.18 -16.67 -29.78
N ARG A 427 7.43 -16.34 -28.70
CA ARG A 427 7.96 -16.47 -27.32
C ARG A 427 6.98 -17.08 -26.33
N LEU A 428 7.26 -18.36 -26.05
CA LEU A 428 6.86 -19.04 -24.83
C LEU A 428 7.03 -18.12 -23.62
N ARG A 429 6.01 -18.08 -22.78
CA ARG A 429 5.86 -17.01 -21.80
C ARG A 429 6.76 -17.22 -20.58
N ALA A 430 7.20 -16.15 -19.92
CA ALA A 430 8.09 -16.27 -18.77
C ALA A 430 7.35 -16.91 -17.57
N PRO A 431 7.98 -17.87 -16.85
CA PRO A 431 7.36 -18.49 -15.68
C PRO A 431 7.21 -17.47 -14.54
N THR A 432 6.17 -17.62 -13.72
CA THR A 432 5.95 -16.74 -12.55
C THR A 432 6.79 -17.19 -11.37
N LEU A 433 7.21 -16.25 -10.52
CA LEU A 433 7.71 -16.52 -9.17
C LEU A 433 6.59 -16.19 -8.18
N LEU A 434 6.05 -17.18 -7.48
CA LEU A 434 5.01 -16.98 -6.46
C LEU A 434 5.58 -16.83 -5.05
N GLY A 435 6.77 -17.39 -4.81
CA GLY A 435 7.53 -17.20 -3.57
C GLY A 435 9.02 -17.53 -3.76
N PRO A 436 9.94 -16.86 -3.05
CA PRO A 436 9.75 -15.59 -2.34
C PRO A 436 9.29 -14.46 -3.28
N LEU A 437 8.47 -13.53 -2.79
CA LEU A 437 8.10 -12.35 -3.60
C LEU A 437 9.32 -11.45 -3.87
N ASP A 438 9.32 -10.73 -4.99
CA ASP A 438 10.35 -9.73 -5.28
C ASP A 438 10.33 -8.60 -4.22
N GLY A 439 11.52 -8.12 -3.84
CA GLY A 439 11.73 -7.20 -2.74
C GLY A 439 11.47 -7.76 -1.34
N SER A 440 11.13 -9.05 -1.20
CA SER A 440 10.83 -9.66 0.11
C SER A 440 12.05 -9.68 1.05
N ARG A 441 11.77 -9.68 2.36
CA ARG A 441 12.80 -9.75 3.40
C ARG A 441 12.34 -10.67 4.52
N GLY A 442 12.88 -11.88 4.59
CA GLY A 442 12.48 -12.93 5.54
C GLY A 442 13.65 -13.41 6.40
N THR A 443 13.37 -14.28 7.37
CA THR A 443 14.37 -14.90 8.25
C THR A 443 14.67 -16.36 7.88
N GLU A 444 13.92 -16.92 6.94
CA GLU A 444 14.06 -18.30 6.48
C GLU A 444 15.34 -18.46 5.65
N ALA A 445 16.23 -19.34 6.11
CA ALA A 445 17.42 -19.72 5.36
C ALA A 445 17.16 -20.85 4.34
N LEU A 446 15.94 -21.40 4.29
CA LEU A 446 15.48 -22.38 3.30
C LEU A 446 14.09 -21.95 2.79
N PRO A 447 13.96 -20.79 2.14
CA PRO A 447 12.68 -20.32 1.65
C PRO A 447 12.15 -21.23 0.54
N GLU A 448 10.82 -21.35 0.45
CA GLU A 448 10.18 -22.12 -0.63
C GLU A 448 10.21 -21.33 -1.94
N VAL A 449 11.21 -21.61 -2.79
CA VAL A 449 11.29 -21.05 -4.14
C VAL A 449 10.34 -21.81 -5.07
N HIS A 450 9.22 -21.19 -5.44
CA HIS A 450 8.14 -21.83 -6.18
C HIS A 450 7.36 -20.84 -7.07
N GLY A 451 6.61 -21.38 -8.02
CA GLY A 451 5.80 -20.55 -8.91
C GLY A 451 4.94 -21.34 -9.89
N THR A 452 4.51 -20.68 -10.96
CA THR A 452 3.82 -21.32 -12.10
C THR A 452 4.61 -21.16 -13.40
N ALA A 453 4.30 -22.04 -14.33
CA ALA A 453 4.83 -22.16 -15.67
C ALA A 453 3.75 -22.80 -16.55
N ARG A 454 3.97 -22.93 -17.86
CA ARG A 454 3.08 -23.75 -18.70
C ARG A 454 3.09 -25.21 -18.19
N PRO A 455 1.94 -25.89 -18.04
CA PRO A 455 1.90 -27.29 -17.59
C PRO A 455 2.84 -28.19 -18.41
N GLY A 456 3.61 -29.04 -17.72
CA GLY A 456 4.62 -29.90 -18.34
C GLY A 456 5.88 -29.19 -18.88
N ALA A 457 5.98 -27.86 -18.80
CA ALA A 457 7.16 -27.13 -19.26
C ALA A 457 8.39 -27.40 -18.38
N ARG A 458 9.58 -27.30 -18.97
CA ARG A 458 10.85 -27.37 -18.24
C ARG A 458 11.24 -25.98 -17.76
N VAL A 459 11.19 -25.75 -16.46
CA VAL A 459 11.58 -24.50 -15.80
C VAL A 459 13.05 -24.55 -15.40
N SER A 460 13.84 -23.65 -15.97
CA SER A 460 15.24 -23.39 -15.62
C SER A 460 15.30 -22.36 -14.49
N VAL A 461 15.61 -22.81 -13.27
CA VAL A 461 15.66 -21.99 -12.05
C VAL A 461 17.12 -21.76 -11.65
N ARG A 462 17.60 -20.52 -11.77
CA ARG A 462 18.93 -20.09 -11.35
C ARG A 462 18.84 -19.27 -10.06
N LEU A 463 19.49 -19.73 -9.00
CA LEU A 463 19.61 -18.99 -7.74
C LEU A 463 21.02 -18.41 -7.60
N ASP A 464 21.10 -17.10 -7.45
CA ASP A 464 22.32 -16.30 -7.44
C ASP A 464 23.21 -16.60 -8.68
N ALA A 465 24.52 -16.74 -8.47
CA ALA A 465 25.49 -17.15 -9.48
C ALA A 465 25.67 -18.68 -9.58
N LYS A 466 24.83 -19.49 -8.92
CA LYS A 466 24.89 -20.96 -9.02
C LYS A 466 24.37 -21.42 -10.40
N PRO A 467 24.76 -22.62 -10.89
CA PRO A 467 24.18 -23.18 -12.12
C PRO A 467 22.65 -23.35 -12.03
N PRO A 468 21.91 -23.22 -13.14
CA PRO A 468 20.47 -23.42 -13.14
C PRO A 468 20.07 -24.88 -12.87
N VAL A 469 19.02 -25.06 -12.08
CA VAL A 469 18.34 -26.34 -11.84
C VAL A 469 17.15 -26.45 -12.79
N GLN A 470 16.97 -27.59 -13.44
CA GLN A 470 15.83 -27.86 -14.33
C GLN A 470 14.72 -28.58 -13.55
N ILE A 471 13.49 -28.07 -13.63
CA ILE A 471 12.31 -28.57 -12.92
C ILE A 471 11.16 -28.66 -13.91
N THR A 472 10.47 -29.80 -14.00
CA THR A 472 9.25 -29.89 -14.82
C THR A 472 8.06 -29.37 -14.02
N ALA A 473 7.25 -28.48 -14.60
CA ALA A 473 5.99 -28.04 -14.01
C ALA A 473 4.94 -29.16 -14.04
N ASP A 474 4.12 -29.25 -13.00
CA ASP A 474 3.07 -30.27 -12.90
C ASP A 474 1.92 -30.05 -13.91
N SER A 475 0.92 -30.93 -13.89
CA SER A 475 -0.25 -30.86 -14.77
C SER A 475 -1.12 -29.62 -14.56
N GLU A 476 -0.93 -28.89 -13.46
CA GLU A 476 -1.60 -27.63 -13.12
C GLU A 476 -0.63 -26.44 -13.25
N GLY A 477 0.53 -26.65 -13.89
CA GLY A 477 1.52 -25.61 -14.16
C GLY A 477 2.39 -25.20 -12.97
N ARG A 478 2.27 -25.84 -11.80
CA ARG A 478 3.07 -25.47 -10.62
C ARG A 478 4.46 -26.09 -10.65
N TRP A 479 5.44 -25.36 -10.12
CA TRP A 479 6.79 -25.86 -9.93
C TRP A 479 7.36 -25.40 -8.57
N LYS A 480 8.28 -26.18 -8.00
CA LYS A 480 8.93 -25.88 -6.72
C LYS A 480 10.38 -26.38 -6.70
N LEU A 481 11.30 -25.49 -6.38
CA LEU A 481 12.71 -25.79 -6.14
C LEU A 481 12.93 -26.15 -4.67
N THR A 482 13.45 -27.35 -4.43
CA THR A 482 13.97 -27.75 -3.11
C THR A 482 15.42 -27.28 -2.98
N LEU A 483 15.70 -26.43 -1.99
CA LEU A 483 17.05 -25.95 -1.72
C LEU A 483 17.87 -27.01 -0.95
N PRO A 484 19.02 -27.48 -1.48
CA PRO A 484 19.84 -28.50 -0.79
C PRO A 484 20.66 -27.92 0.37
N GLU A 485 20.84 -26.60 0.42
CA GLU A 485 21.69 -25.89 1.37
C GLU A 485 20.98 -24.66 1.91
N LYS A 486 21.29 -24.30 3.17
CA LYS A 486 20.84 -23.04 3.76
C LYS A 486 21.49 -21.85 3.06
N LEU A 487 20.69 -20.86 2.72
CA LEU A 487 21.14 -19.59 2.18
C LEU A 487 21.84 -18.75 3.26
N CYS A 488 22.80 -17.95 2.82
CA CYS A 488 23.52 -17.00 3.67
C CYS A 488 22.60 -15.84 4.09
N LEU A 489 23.09 -14.97 4.99
CA LEU A 489 22.43 -13.68 5.20
C LEU A 489 22.85 -12.73 4.09
N GLY A 490 21.89 -12.04 3.47
CA GLY A 490 22.15 -11.13 2.37
C GLY A 490 21.00 -11.06 1.36
N GLY A 491 21.23 -10.32 0.27
CA GLY A 491 20.37 -10.34 -0.90
C GLY A 491 20.64 -11.56 -1.76
N HIS A 492 19.58 -12.14 -2.30
CA HIS A 492 19.57 -13.28 -3.21
C HIS A 492 18.72 -12.95 -4.45
N GLN A 493 19.03 -13.59 -5.57
CA GLN A 493 18.32 -13.41 -6.84
C GLN A 493 17.89 -14.76 -7.40
N VAL A 494 16.60 -14.92 -7.70
CA VAL A 494 16.07 -16.00 -8.53
C VAL A 494 15.90 -15.48 -9.95
N ALA A 495 16.44 -16.19 -10.93
CA ALA A 495 16.19 -15.97 -12.35
C ALA A 495 15.54 -17.24 -12.93
N LEU A 496 14.46 -17.07 -13.67
CA LEU A 496 13.61 -18.16 -14.17
C LEU A 496 13.42 -18.05 -15.69
N ARG A 497 13.53 -19.17 -16.38
CA ARG A 497 13.04 -19.35 -17.76
C ARG A 497 12.25 -20.64 -17.83
N GLN A 498 11.38 -20.78 -18.83
CA GLN A 498 10.77 -22.06 -19.17
C GLN A 498 11.04 -22.41 -20.63
N SER A 499 11.13 -23.70 -20.92
CA SER A 499 11.13 -24.24 -22.29
C SER A 499 10.09 -25.32 -22.53
N VAL A 500 9.55 -25.28 -23.74
CA VAL A 500 8.57 -26.21 -24.32
C VAL A 500 8.94 -26.37 -25.80
N ASP A 501 9.07 -27.61 -26.26
CA ASP A 501 9.35 -27.97 -27.66
C ASP A 501 10.54 -27.24 -28.32
N GLY A 502 11.55 -26.90 -27.51
CA GLY A 502 12.76 -26.20 -27.95
C GLY A 502 12.66 -24.67 -28.00
N GLN A 503 11.48 -24.09 -27.75
CA GLN A 503 11.31 -22.66 -27.53
C GLN A 503 11.65 -22.29 -26.09
N GLU A 504 12.31 -21.16 -25.87
CA GLU A 504 12.71 -20.63 -24.57
C GLU A 504 11.99 -19.31 -24.27
N SER A 505 11.71 -19.05 -22.99
CA SER A 505 11.00 -17.85 -22.56
C SER A 505 11.90 -16.62 -22.31
N PRO A 506 11.31 -15.41 -22.24
CA PRO A 506 11.90 -14.31 -21.49
C PRO A 506 12.20 -14.72 -20.03
N GLU A 507 13.08 -13.98 -19.36
CA GLU A 507 13.52 -14.28 -17.99
C GLU A 507 12.63 -13.53 -16.97
N THR A 508 12.09 -14.24 -15.99
CA THR A 508 11.53 -13.63 -14.78
C THR A 508 12.62 -13.55 -13.74
N VAL A 509 12.83 -12.36 -13.15
CA VAL A 509 13.80 -12.16 -12.07
C VAL A 509 13.04 -11.72 -10.82
N GLY A 510 13.38 -12.32 -9.67
CA GLY A 510 12.91 -11.90 -8.35
C GLY A 510 14.05 -11.86 -7.36
N ASN A 511 14.07 -10.86 -6.49
CA ASN A 511 15.13 -10.59 -5.53
C ASN A 511 14.55 -10.65 -4.12
N PHE A 512 15.24 -11.28 -3.19
CA PHE A 512 14.82 -11.34 -1.78
C PHE A 512 16.00 -11.18 -0.84
N THR A 513 15.74 -10.86 0.43
CA THR A 513 16.78 -10.76 1.47
C THR A 513 16.54 -11.77 2.57
N VAL A 514 17.54 -12.59 2.88
CA VAL A 514 17.58 -13.41 4.10
C VAL A 514 18.24 -12.58 5.20
N MET A 515 17.48 -12.26 6.24
CA MET A 515 17.86 -11.43 7.38
C MET A 515 18.10 -12.30 8.63
N PRO A 516 18.92 -11.85 9.60
CA PRO A 516 18.93 -12.48 10.91
C PRO A 516 17.56 -12.26 11.59
N PRO A 517 17.09 -13.21 12.43
CA PRO A 517 15.93 -12.99 13.30
C PRO A 517 16.09 -11.73 14.17
N PRO A 518 15.01 -11.10 14.63
CA PRO A 518 15.10 -10.05 15.66
C PRO A 518 15.86 -10.53 16.90
N PRO A 519 16.60 -9.67 17.62
CA PRO A 519 17.05 -9.99 18.97
C PRO A 519 15.84 -10.08 19.90
N VAL A 520 15.89 -10.90 20.95
CA VAL A 520 14.83 -10.93 21.97
C VAL A 520 15.22 -9.97 23.10
N ILE A 521 14.30 -9.12 23.55
CA ILE A 521 14.45 -8.35 24.80
C ILE A 521 13.86 -9.19 25.93
N THR A 522 14.67 -9.51 26.94
CA THR A 522 14.27 -10.34 28.10
C THR A 522 14.12 -9.53 29.39
N ALA A 523 14.74 -8.35 29.47
CA ALA A 523 14.51 -7.39 30.54
C ALA A 523 14.68 -5.95 30.00
N PRO A 524 13.83 -4.99 30.38
CA PRO A 524 12.50 -5.21 30.96
C PRO A 524 11.59 -6.01 30.01
N GLY A 525 10.66 -6.76 30.59
CA GLY A 525 9.58 -7.45 29.87
C GLY A 525 8.45 -6.52 29.42
N GLN A 526 7.45 -7.08 28.75
CA GLN A 526 6.28 -6.33 28.28
C GLN A 526 5.40 -5.86 29.45
N GLY A 527 5.27 -4.55 29.62
CA GLY A 527 4.46 -3.94 30.68
C GLY A 527 5.16 -3.83 32.03
N ASP A 528 6.42 -4.25 32.13
CA ASP A 528 7.23 -4.12 33.33
C ASP A 528 7.31 -2.67 33.79
N ARG A 529 7.42 -2.48 35.11
CA ARG A 529 7.58 -1.18 35.77
C ARG A 529 8.86 -1.17 36.61
N GLY A 530 9.54 -0.03 36.64
CA GLY A 530 10.64 0.18 37.57
C GLY A 530 11.05 1.65 37.66
N ASP A 531 11.61 2.03 38.81
CA ASP A 531 11.89 3.43 39.16
C ASP A 531 13.34 3.85 38.83
N LEU A 532 14.13 2.95 38.23
CA LEU A 532 15.48 3.26 37.77
C LEU A 532 15.44 4.11 36.48
N PRO A 533 16.08 5.30 36.45
CA PRO A 533 16.12 6.14 35.25
C PRO A 533 16.99 5.54 34.14
N ARG A 534 17.88 4.59 34.45
CA ARG A 534 18.68 3.82 33.48
C ARG A 534 18.53 2.32 33.75
N PRO A 535 17.39 1.72 33.36
CA PRO A 535 17.19 0.28 33.55
C PRO A 535 18.26 -0.50 32.77
N GLN A 536 18.65 -1.66 33.28
CA GLN A 536 19.51 -2.57 32.53
C GLN A 536 18.64 -3.32 31.52
N ILE A 537 18.80 -2.96 30.24
CA ILE A 537 18.16 -3.63 29.13
C ILE A 537 19.00 -4.87 28.80
N ALA A 538 18.39 -6.04 28.75
CA ALA A 538 19.05 -7.30 28.50
C ALA A 538 18.22 -8.17 27.55
N GLY A 539 18.89 -9.09 26.87
CA GLY A 539 18.24 -9.91 25.86
C GLY A 539 19.13 -11.00 25.28
N THR A 540 18.59 -11.69 24.28
CA THR A 540 19.32 -12.67 23.48
C THR A 540 19.43 -12.24 22.02
N GLY A 541 20.43 -12.77 21.32
CA GLY A 541 20.66 -12.49 19.90
C GLY A 541 21.61 -13.50 19.27
N LYS A 542 21.97 -13.28 18.01
CA LYS A 542 22.99 -14.11 17.34
C LYS A 542 24.38 -13.74 17.90
N PRO A 543 25.20 -14.68 18.36
CA PRO A 543 26.53 -14.38 18.89
C PRO A 543 27.36 -13.50 17.95
N LYS A 544 28.09 -12.53 18.52
CA LYS A 544 28.88 -11.50 17.83
C LYS A 544 28.08 -10.49 16.97
N ALA A 545 26.75 -10.51 16.99
CA ALA A 545 25.95 -9.45 16.35
C ALA A 545 26.09 -8.12 17.11
N LEU A 546 25.99 -7.00 16.39
CA LEU A 546 25.83 -5.68 17.00
C LEU A 546 24.33 -5.47 17.27
N VAL A 547 23.94 -5.26 18.53
CA VAL A 547 22.58 -4.88 18.91
C VAL A 547 22.54 -3.37 19.12
N THR A 548 21.69 -2.68 18.35
CA THR A 548 21.34 -1.27 18.57
C THR A 548 20.00 -1.21 19.28
N VAL A 549 19.93 -0.43 20.36
CA VAL A 549 18.71 -0.23 21.16
C VAL A 549 18.29 1.22 21.06
N SER A 550 16.99 1.43 20.84
CA SER A 550 16.34 2.74 20.80
C SER A 550 15.26 2.83 21.86
N VAL A 551 14.99 4.04 22.37
CA VAL A 551 13.86 4.33 23.24
C VAL A 551 13.05 5.45 22.62
N ASP A 552 11.74 5.22 22.44
CA ASP A 552 10.80 6.11 21.74
C ASP A 552 11.31 6.55 20.35
N GLY A 553 11.99 5.62 19.65
CA GLY A 553 12.60 5.84 18.33
C GLY A 553 13.99 6.50 18.35
N VAL A 554 14.48 6.99 19.49
CA VAL A 554 15.79 7.63 19.62
C VAL A 554 16.85 6.61 20.04
N PRO A 555 18.01 6.52 19.37
CA PRO A 555 19.09 5.61 19.78
C PRO A 555 19.55 5.85 21.23
N ALA A 556 19.45 4.80 22.06
CA ALA A 556 19.81 4.83 23.48
C ALA A 556 21.17 4.18 23.78
N GLY A 557 21.69 3.39 22.83
CA GLY A 557 23.03 2.83 22.84
C GLY A 557 23.15 1.59 21.94
N SER A 558 24.34 0.99 21.91
CA SER A 558 24.57 -0.30 21.25
C SER A 558 25.51 -1.18 22.07
N THR A 559 25.43 -2.49 21.84
CA THR A 559 26.20 -3.52 22.55
C THR A 559 26.43 -4.72 21.62
N THR A 560 27.40 -5.58 21.92
CA THR A 560 27.66 -6.79 21.12
C THR A 560 27.12 -8.01 21.85
N VAL A 561 26.48 -8.92 21.11
CA VAL A 561 26.02 -10.21 21.67
C VAL A 561 27.23 -11.09 22.02
N GLY A 562 27.25 -11.57 23.27
CA GLY A 562 28.25 -12.49 23.78
C GLY A 562 28.28 -13.85 23.06
N ALA A 563 29.30 -14.65 23.35
CA ALA A 563 29.44 -16.01 22.82
C ALA A 563 28.33 -16.96 23.33
N ASP A 564 27.74 -16.64 24.48
CA ASP A 564 26.60 -17.28 25.11
C ASP A 564 25.24 -16.86 24.51
N GLY A 565 25.24 -15.98 23.50
CA GLY A 565 24.04 -15.45 22.88
C GLY A 565 23.33 -14.36 23.70
N GLN A 566 23.89 -13.92 24.82
CA GLN A 566 23.30 -12.88 25.69
C GLN A 566 23.83 -11.49 25.32
N TRP A 567 23.04 -10.46 25.55
CA TRP A 567 23.49 -9.07 25.47
C TRP A 567 22.89 -8.24 26.62
N ARG A 568 23.63 -7.19 27.02
CA ARG A 568 23.21 -6.23 28.05
C ARG A 568 23.63 -4.82 27.64
N LEU A 569 22.79 -3.84 27.95
CA LEU A 569 23.01 -2.42 27.73
C LEU A 569 22.40 -1.63 28.90
N ARG A 570 23.05 -0.54 29.31
CA ARG A 570 22.42 0.53 30.10
C ARG A 570 22.30 1.76 29.21
N PRO A 571 21.14 2.43 29.12
CA PRO A 571 20.99 3.65 28.34
C PRO A 571 22.04 4.71 28.70
N GLY A 572 22.55 5.43 27.69
CA GLY A 572 23.53 6.51 27.89
C GLY A 572 22.97 7.73 28.64
N ALA A 573 21.65 7.92 28.61
CA ALA A 573 20.92 9.01 29.24
C ALA A 573 19.72 8.49 30.06
N ASP A 574 19.23 9.32 30.97
CA ASP A 574 18.09 9.03 31.82
C ASP A 574 16.80 8.94 31.00
N LEU A 575 16.05 7.85 31.16
CA LEU A 575 14.71 7.70 30.63
C LEU A 575 13.74 8.55 31.45
N LYS A 576 12.94 9.37 30.77
CA LYS A 576 11.91 10.20 31.43
C LYS A 576 10.81 9.31 32.03
N PRO A 577 10.20 9.68 33.17
CA PRO A 577 9.05 8.97 33.74
C PRO A 577 7.90 8.76 32.74
N GLY A 578 7.07 7.74 32.98
CA GLY A 578 5.98 7.33 32.11
C GLY A 578 6.32 6.15 31.19
N ALA A 579 5.38 5.78 30.32
CA ALA A 579 5.55 4.67 29.40
C ALA A 579 6.59 4.99 28.31
N ARG A 580 7.44 4.01 28.01
CA ARG A 580 8.53 4.06 27.03
C ARG A 580 8.46 2.86 26.10
N SER A 581 8.69 3.07 24.81
CA SER A 581 8.84 2.01 23.82
C SER A 581 10.32 1.72 23.60
N ILE A 582 10.81 0.59 24.11
CA ILE A 582 12.19 0.14 23.90
C ILE A 582 12.21 -0.77 22.68
N THR A 583 12.97 -0.43 21.63
CA THR A 583 13.18 -1.32 20.48
C THR A 583 14.63 -1.77 20.38
N ALA A 584 14.85 -2.97 19.83
CA ALA A 584 16.17 -3.54 19.63
C ALA A 584 16.27 -4.20 18.24
N ARG A 585 17.36 -3.91 17.53
CA ARG A 585 17.70 -4.44 16.21
C ARG A 585 19.09 -5.06 16.26
N GLN A 586 19.31 -6.20 15.58
CA GLN A 586 20.64 -6.79 15.47
C GLN A 586 21.18 -6.76 14.04
N THR A 587 22.44 -6.35 13.89
CA THR A 587 23.17 -6.35 12.62
C THR A 587 24.14 -7.53 12.60
N VAL A 588 24.03 -8.39 11.58
CA VAL A 588 24.91 -9.54 11.35
C VAL A 588 25.48 -9.46 9.95
N THR A 589 26.80 -9.38 9.80
CA THR A 589 27.46 -9.29 8.48
C THR A 589 26.90 -8.14 7.62
N ARG A 590 26.63 -6.99 8.25
CA ARG A 590 25.98 -5.79 7.65
C ARG A 590 24.52 -5.99 7.20
N VAL A 591 23.88 -7.10 7.56
CA VAL A 591 22.44 -7.33 7.34
C VAL A 591 21.69 -7.14 8.65
N ASP A 592 20.74 -6.21 8.64
CA ASP A 592 19.90 -5.91 9.80
C ASP A 592 18.70 -6.85 9.92
N SER A 593 18.37 -7.23 11.16
CA SER A 593 17.09 -7.87 11.51
C SER A 593 15.92 -6.88 11.42
N ALA A 594 14.69 -7.39 11.53
CA ALA A 594 13.58 -6.57 12.02
C ALA A 594 13.77 -6.21 13.50
N GLU A 595 12.99 -5.24 14.00
CA GLU A 595 13.05 -4.81 15.41
C GLU A 595 12.18 -5.69 16.31
N ALA A 596 12.69 -6.04 17.49
CA ALA A 596 11.86 -6.40 18.63
C ALA A 596 11.50 -5.14 19.42
N SER A 597 10.35 -5.14 20.09
CA SER A 597 9.84 -3.99 20.85
C SER A 597 9.22 -4.43 22.17
N VAL A 598 9.49 -3.72 23.26
CA VAL A 598 8.81 -3.86 24.55
C VAL A 598 8.35 -2.51 25.10
N ARG A 599 7.21 -2.49 25.78
CA ARG A 599 6.75 -1.32 26.54
C ARG A 599 7.20 -1.44 27.99
N TYR A 600 7.88 -0.41 28.50
CA TYR A 600 8.36 -0.31 29.88
C TYR A 600 7.82 0.95 30.55
N LEU A 601 7.39 0.86 31.81
CA LEU A 601 6.90 1.99 32.60
C LEU A 601 7.98 2.49 33.56
N VAL A 602 8.58 3.64 33.24
CA VAL A 602 9.53 4.31 34.13
C VAL A 602 8.75 5.01 35.24
N GLY A 603 9.01 4.64 36.49
CA GLY A 603 8.44 5.32 37.64
C GLY A 603 8.96 6.76 37.83
N GLY A 604 8.16 7.59 38.49
CA GLY A 604 8.62 8.89 38.99
C GLY A 604 9.25 8.72 40.37
N VAL A 605 10.32 9.47 40.64
CA VAL A 605 10.97 9.45 41.96
C VAL A 605 10.03 10.07 43.00
N SER A 606 9.36 9.22 43.79
CA SER A 606 8.77 9.66 45.06
C SER A 606 9.91 9.98 46.02
N ALA A 607 10.02 11.24 46.44
CA ALA A 607 10.98 11.63 47.47
C ALA A 607 10.73 10.79 48.74
N PRO A 608 11.79 10.37 49.47
CA PRO A 608 11.60 9.63 50.72
C PRO A 608 10.85 10.52 51.71
N SER A 609 9.70 10.05 52.17
CA SER A 609 9.00 10.63 53.32
C SER A 609 9.94 10.57 54.52
N GLN A 610 10.28 11.72 55.10
CA GLN A 610 11.08 11.75 56.32
C GLN A 610 10.29 11.11 57.47
N ASP A 611 10.94 10.20 58.18
CA ASP A 611 10.44 9.67 59.45
C ASP A 611 10.15 10.83 60.41
N VAL A 612 8.96 10.80 61.00
CA VAL A 612 8.61 11.70 62.11
C VAL A 612 9.32 11.18 63.35
N LEU A 613 10.48 11.76 63.66
CA LEU A 613 11.11 11.64 64.96
C LEU A 613 10.30 12.43 66.00
N GLU A 614 9.31 11.77 66.60
CA GLU A 614 8.75 12.23 67.88
C GLU A 614 9.83 12.09 68.97
N THR A 615 10.34 13.23 69.45
CA THR A 615 11.07 13.30 70.72
C THR A 615 10.30 14.22 71.67
N GLY A 616 9.84 13.65 72.79
CA GLY A 616 8.97 14.32 73.76
C GLY A 616 9.64 15.48 74.50
N ALA A 617 8.80 16.35 75.07
CA ALA A 617 9.22 17.54 75.79
C ALA A 617 9.71 17.23 77.22
N ASN A 618 10.76 17.95 77.67
CA ASN A 618 10.69 18.76 78.88
C ASN A 618 11.86 19.78 78.94
N PRO A 619 11.81 20.83 79.79
CA PRO A 619 12.31 22.14 79.39
C PRO A 619 13.43 22.71 80.28
N GLY A 620 14.04 23.78 79.78
CA GLY A 620 14.70 24.80 80.60
C GLY A 620 16.20 24.97 80.38
N LEU A 621 16.56 26.04 79.67
CA LEU A 621 17.30 27.17 80.28
C LEU A 621 17.18 28.41 79.39
N ALA A 622 17.09 29.60 79.98
CA ALA A 622 16.94 30.87 79.25
C ALA A 622 18.07 31.85 79.59
N ALA A 623 18.67 32.44 78.55
CA ALA A 623 19.44 33.70 78.53
C ALA A 623 19.77 34.01 77.05
N GLU A 624 19.21 35.08 76.44
CA GLU A 624 19.84 36.42 76.28
C GLU A 624 21.01 36.44 75.26
N LEU A 625 21.10 37.30 74.22
CA LEU A 625 20.60 38.68 74.01
C LEU A 625 20.25 39.03 72.53
N LYS A 626 19.42 40.09 72.42
CA LYS A 626 19.03 40.96 71.28
C LYS A 626 19.92 41.07 70.02
N GLY A 627 19.28 41.20 68.84
CA GLY A 627 19.73 42.17 67.82
C GLY A 627 19.33 41.95 66.34
N GLY A 628 18.40 42.77 65.81
CA GLY A 628 18.50 43.32 64.44
C GLY A 628 17.85 42.61 63.23
N GLY A 629 16.64 43.05 62.86
CA GLY A 629 16.40 43.66 61.54
C GLY A 629 16.35 42.83 60.24
N HIS A 630 15.12 42.62 59.76
CA HIS A 630 14.65 42.59 58.35
C HIS A 630 14.69 41.28 57.52
N PRO A 631 13.68 41.09 56.63
CA PRO A 631 13.46 39.84 55.91
C PRO A 631 14.19 39.76 54.57
N VAL A 632 14.53 38.55 54.13
CA VAL A 632 14.95 38.28 52.75
C VAL A 632 13.83 37.55 52.02
N ALA A 633 13.33 38.18 50.96
CA ALA A 633 12.29 37.63 50.11
C ALA A 633 12.85 36.61 49.11
N VAL A 634 12.03 35.63 48.76
CA VAL A 634 12.26 34.74 47.62
C VAL A 634 12.11 35.56 46.33
N ALA A 635 13.08 35.45 45.42
CA ALA A 635 12.95 35.94 44.05
C ALA A 635 13.39 34.84 43.07
N VAL A 636 12.42 34.32 42.31
CA VAL A 636 12.64 33.46 41.14
C VAL A 636 12.88 34.36 39.94
N THR A 637 13.90 34.07 39.14
CA THR A 637 13.96 34.54 37.74
C THR A 637 14.41 33.43 36.79
N LEU A 638 13.57 33.22 35.77
CA LEU A 638 13.87 32.45 34.57
C LEU A 638 14.75 33.29 33.62
N GLY A 639 15.58 32.64 32.81
CA GLY A 639 16.27 33.30 31.70
C GLY A 639 17.55 32.57 31.28
N GLY A 640 17.50 31.85 30.17
CA GLY A 640 18.69 31.23 29.57
C GLY A 640 19.46 32.20 28.65
N GLY A 641 20.58 31.73 28.11
CA GLY A 641 21.38 32.48 27.13
C GLY A 641 22.84 32.05 27.13
N LEU A 642 23.41 31.83 25.94
CA LEU A 642 24.79 31.39 25.74
C LEU A 642 25.83 32.53 25.85
N LEU A 643 27.10 32.12 25.91
CA LEU A 643 28.33 32.85 25.49
C LEU A 643 28.98 33.89 26.45
N VAL A 644 29.99 33.39 27.19
CA VAL A 644 31.43 33.64 26.95
C VAL A 644 31.98 35.10 26.91
N LEU A 645 32.96 35.31 27.81
CA LEU A 645 34.02 36.35 27.88
C LEU A 645 33.67 37.82 28.19
N GLY A 646 34.50 38.43 29.07
CA GLY A 646 34.90 39.84 28.96
C GLY A 646 34.69 40.70 30.22
N LEU A 647 35.69 40.80 31.10
CA LEU A 647 35.74 41.84 32.14
C LEU A 647 35.94 43.24 31.52
N ALA A 648 35.27 44.26 32.08
CA ALA A 648 35.85 45.59 32.29
C ALA A 648 35.11 46.34 33.42
N LEU A 649 35.86 47.04 34.27
CA LEU A 649 35.34 47.79 35.42
C LEU A 649 34.72 49.15 35.03
N GLY A 650 34.00 49.77 35.99
CA GLY A 650 33.64 51.20 35.94
C GLY A 650 34.86 52.14 35.96
N LEU A 651 34.70 53.46 35.99
CA LEU A 651 33.79 54.21 36.87
C LEU A 651 33.37 55.59 36.31
N ARG A 652 32.46 56.24 37.05
CA ARG A 652 31.86 57.55 36.72
C ARG A 652 32.87 58.70 36.67
N ARG A 653 32.66 59.63 35.74
CA ARG A 653 33.32 60.95 35.66
C ARG A 653 32.81 61.93 36.71
N LEU A 654 33.72 62.71 37.29
CA LEU A 654 33.56 64.14 37.64
C LEU A 654 34.90 64.82 37.29
N ARG A 655 34.95 65.79 36.35
CA ARG A 655 35.02 67.26 36.59
C ARG A 655 36.25 67.68 37.43
N ARG A 656 37.05 68.71 37.08
CA ARG A 656 36.92 69.81 36.07
C ARG A 656 38.24 70.63 36.04
N ARG A 657 38.54 71.31 34.91
CA ARG A 657 39.41 72.53 34.78
C ARG A 657 40.92 72.35 35.10
N ALA A 658 41.86 73.16 34.58
CA ALA A 658 41.88 74.06 33.40
C ALA A 658 43.34 74.50 33.13
N ASP A 659 43.65 74.75 31.85
CA ASP A 659 44.58 75.72 31.23
C ASP A 659 46.07 75.89 31.66
N ALA A 660 46.85 76.37 30.67
CA ALA A 660 48.29 76.71 30.64
C ALA A 660 49.28 75.51 30.74
N ASP A 661 50.30 75.37 29.87
CA ASP A 661 50.85 76.24 28.79
C ASP A 661 50.85 75.56 27.41
#